data_AF-A0A1F5NE45-F1
#
_entry.id   AF-A0A1F5NE45-F1
#
_cell.length_a   1.000
_cell.length_b   1.000
_cell.length_c   1.000
_cell.angle_alpha   90.00
_cell.angle_beta   90.00
_cell.angle_gamma   90.00
#
_symmetry.space_group_name_H-M   'P 1'
#
loop_
_entity.id
_entity.type
_entity.pdbx_description
1 polymer ?
#
loop_
_entity_poly.entity_id
_entity_poly.type
_entity_poly.pdbx_seq_one_letter_code
_entity_poly.pdbx_strand_id
1 'polypeptide(L)'
;VGLPFIIDTEGSQIRTGELASDSVQIEENEEIKIFGHPKIAGKNEMALKPSHVLLLLEKGDILHVDFNSAILRVVDTSTLSDGFIRARAISAGRIGRNKAVVVDSAVPKLFNLPALTRKDNESIEIGLEAGTEYIAASFMRSAAFVEEVRKATGGRMKIISKIECVDALQNLGEIIGASDYLLLDRGDLSKEVPIEKIPILQKHIIRKANAAGVGVFVATNLLESMVQNKRPTRAEVNDVVNTILDGAAGLALSAETAIGKYPIQSVNMINKLIDEASAVQRSGLPADEAGMLLEGVERAHLVEPHGGKLVDRLLREVPELDFRGLPQIAVDDETYMDLEQIAVGTFSPLEGFMTRAELQSVLDTMRLPQGAIWPLPIVLNVSEEQSRDIAPAQTVVLTDDSGQPVALLHVEDKYTFDLDEFAQKLYETKDSEHPGVRRVQSYFPWFLGGKVDLIRRRPSAQKEYELTPRQARRLFSERGWRTVVGFHTRNVIHRSHEFIQLSAMERVSADGLFVHPVVGKKKPGDFLAKYIIQAYEKMMEEFYPKDSVVLGTFATYSRYAGPREALFTAICRQNFGCSHFVVGRDHTGVGNFYHPKASHEVFDKFPDLGIIPIRFDRVFYSKSQEKHIHEPEAPEHAEEDKLHISGTDARKAFERGEAPPAWFMRPKISQMIIDAIKHGEEVFVKGKAEKSPGQVLWFTGLSGSGKSTVALRLQHKLLALGQRVKILDGDAVRATLHKNLGFSREDIRKNNDLVAHLAKKAALEHDFVLVPIISPYEVDRQAAREIVGENFHLVYADCPLEECIKRDAKGLYGRARKGEITNLIGFSESNPYEAPQDADVVISAHRESTERNVDKVWKFLKNKGLI
;
A
#
# COMPACT_ATOMS: atom_id res chain seq x y z
N VAL A 1 -12.75 -9.03 29.37
CA VAL A 1 -13.33 -9.05 28.02
C VAL A 1 -14.84 -8.90 28.20
N GLY A 2 -15.45 -7.79 27.78
CA GLY A 2 -16.87 -7.51 28.01
C GLY A 2 -17.84 -8.30 27.12
N LEU A 3 -17.55 -9.58 26.88
CA LEU A 3 -18.39 -10.46 26.06
C LEU A 3 -19.32 -11.28 26.98
N PRO A 4 -20.63 -11.29 26.73
CA PRO A 4 -21.57 -12.11 27.49
C PRO A 4 -21.39 -13.59 27.15
N PHE A 5 -21.55 -14.46 28.14
CA PHE A 5 -21.58 -15.91 27.97
C PHE A 5 -23.03 -16.41 27.92
N ILE A 6 -23.25 -17.55 27.26
CA ILE A 6 -24.56 -18.22 27.17
C ILE A 6 -24.33 -19.69 27.55
N ILE A 7 -25.18 -20.23 28.44
CA ILE A 7 -25.20 -21.67 28.70
C ILE A 7 -25.93 -22.38 27.56
N ASP A 8 -25.31 -23.36 26.92
CA ASP A 8 -25.96 -24.22 25.92
C ASP A 8 -26.23 -25.60 26.55
N THR A 9 -27.51 -25.96 26.62
CA THR A 9 -27.95 -27.23 27.23
C THR A 9 -27.94 -28.35 26.19
N GLU A 10 -27.69 -29.58 26.61
CA GLU A 10 -27.76 -30.75 25.71
C GLU A 10 -29.21 -31.14 25.41
N GLY A 11 -30.10 -30.97 26.40
CA GLY A 11 -31.51 -31.30 26.32
C GLY A 11 -31.79 -32.81 26.26
N SER A 12 -33.03 -33.20 26.57
CA SER A 12 -33.40 -34.61 26.61
C SER A 12 -33.81 -35.12 25.23
N GLN A 13 -33.01 -36.02 24.67
CA GLN A 13 -33.28 -36.73 23.41
C GLN A 13 -33.09 -38.23 23.59
N ILE A 14 -33.79 -39.04 22.79
CA ILE A 14 -33.55 -40.47 22.70
C ILE A 14 -32.25 -40.69 21.91
N ARG A 15 -31.32 -41.47 22.47
CA ARG A 15 -30.01 -41.75 21.89
C ARG A 15 -29.67 -43.23 21.96
N THR A 16 -28.75 -43.66 21.11
CA THR A 16 -28.13 -44.98 21.20
C THR A 16 -27.18 -45.05 22.41
N GLY A 17 -27.10 -46.22 23.03
CA GLY A 17 -26.22 -46.50 24.16
C GLY A 17 -24.76 -46.71 23.76
N GLU A 18 -23.99 -47.32 24.67
CA GLU A 18 -22.60 -47.69 24.40
C GLU A 18 -22.54 -48.88 23.42
N LEU A 19 -21.51 -48.91 22.57
CA LEU A 19 -21.27 -49.98 21.60
C LEU A 19 -19.87 -50.58 21.84
N ALA A 20 -19.70 -51.87 21.55
CA ALA A 20 -18.42 -52.57 21.65
C ALA A 20 -17.40 -52.12 20.59
N SER A 21 -17.87 -51.53 19.49
CA SER A 21 -17.09 -50.94 18.40
C SER A 21 -17.56 -49.50 18.14
N ASP A 22 -16.85 -48.73 17.33
CA ASP A 22 -17.27 -47.35 16.97
C ASP A 22 -18.67 -47.29 16.35
N SER A 23 -19.10 -48.40 15.75
CA SER A 23 -20.43 -48.59 15.20
C SER A 23 -20.74 -50.06 14.96
N VAL A 24 -22.02 -50.35 14.80
CA VAL A 24 -22.55 -51.63 14.32
C VAL A 24 -23.14 -51.42 12.92
N GLN A 25 -22.70 -52.22 11.95
CA GLN A 25 -23.32 -52.28 10.63
C GLN A 25 -24.50 -53.25 10.70
N ILE A 26 -25.64 -52.85 10.14
CA ILE A 26 -26.83 -53.69 10.03
C ILE A 26 -27.27 -53.78 8.58
N GLU A 27 -27.51 -55.00 8.09
CA GLU A 27 -27.99 -55.24 6.74
C GLU A 27 -29.52 -55.19 6.68
N GLU A 28 -30.07 -54.97 5.48
CA GLU A 28 -31.53 -54.95 5.29
C GLU A 28 -32.15 -56.30 5.69
N ASN A 29 -33.28 -56.26 6.40
CA ASN A 29 -33.98 -57.40 6.98
C ASN A 29 -33.28 -58.11 8.15
N GLU A 30 -32.09 -57.68 8.56
CA GLU A 30 -31.41 -58.22 9.75
C GLU A 30 -32.16 -57.83 11.04
N GLU A 31 -32.20 -58.75 12.00
CA GLU A 31 -32.85 -58.55 13.30
C GLU A 31 -31.85 -58.05 14.34
N ILE A 32 -32.24 -57.02 15.09
CA ILE A 32 -31.47 -56.38 16.15
C ILE A 32 -32.24 -56.39 17.47
N LYS A 33 -31.52 -56.65 18.56
CA LYS A 33 -32.05 -56.52 19.92
C LYS A 33 -31.84 -55.10 20.43
N ILE A 34 -32.90 -54.46 20.88
CA ILE A 34 -32.87 -53.13 21.49
C ILE A 34 -33.08 -53.27 23.00
N PHE A 35 -32.05 -52.95 23.78
CA PHE A 35 -32.04 -53.08 25.24
C PHE A 35 -32.50 -51.80 25.93
N GLY A 36 -33.27 -51.97 27.02
CA GLY A 36 -33.84 -50.91 27.84
C GLY A 36 -33.05 -50.71 29.13
N HIS A 37 -31.74 -50.95 29.10
CA HIS A 37 -30.83 -50.74 30.22
C HIS A 37 -29.42 -50.45 29.68
N PRO A 38 -28.56 -49.75 30.46
CA PRO A 38 -27.18 -49.50 30.05
C PRO A 38 -26.42 -50.81 29.83
N LYS A 39 -25.92 -51.01 28.62
CA LYS A 39 -25.10 -52.16 28.20
C LYS A 39 -24.15 -51.71 27.10
N ILE A 40 -22.96 -52.31 27.04
CA ILE A 40 -22.08 -52.23 25.86
C ILE A 40 -22.65 -53.20 24.82
N ALA A 41 -23.33 -52.66 23.81
CA ALA A 41 -24.02 -53.47 22.81
C ALA A 41 -23.03 -54.05 21.78
N GLY A 42 -23.16 -55.35 21.49
CA GLY A 42 -22.34 -56.06 20.51
C GLY A 42 -22.90 -55.99 19.09
N LYS A 43 -22.54 -56.98 18.26
CA LYS A 43 -23.11 -57.14 16.92
C LYS A 43 -24.62 -57.43 17.02
N ASN A 44 -25.44 -56.76 16.22
CA ASN A 44 -26.91 -56.89 16.19
C ASN A 44 -27.58 -56.62 17.54
N GLU A 45 -26.96 -55.74 18.33
CA GLU A 45 -27.52 -55.22 19.56
C GLU A 45 -27.38 -53.70 19.59
N MET A 46 -28.33 -53.03 20.22
CA MET A 46 -28.22 -51.63 20.62
C MET A 46 -28.94 -51.41 21.94
N ALA A 47 -28.62 -50.35 22.66
CA ALA A 47 -29.40 -49.89 23.81
C ALA A 47 -29.96 -48.49 23.53
N LEU A 48 -31.06 -48.13 24.18
CA LEU A 48 -31.61 -46.77 24.14
C LEU A 48 -31.34 -46.03 25.45
N LYS A 49 -31.07 -44.73 25.33
CA LYS A 49 -30.97 -43.78 26.43
C LYS A 49 -32.00 -42.66 26.17
N PRO A 50 -32.91 -42.34 27.10
CA PRO A 50 -33.10 -42.98 28.39
C PRO A 50 -33.77 -44.37 28.27
N SER A 51 -33.37 -45.28 29.14
CA SER A 51 -33.78 -46.70 29.16
C SER A 51 -35.31 -46.94 29.14
N HIS A 52 -36.07 -46.07 29.81
CA HIS A 52 -37.52 -46.22 29.96
C HIS A 52 -38.28 -46.07 28.63
N VAL A 53 -37.66 -45.46 27.61
CA VAL A 53 -38.25 -45.32 26.27
C VAL A 53 -38.60 -46.67 25.68
N LEU A 54 -37.83 -47.73 26.00
CA LEU A 54 -38.12 -49.08 25.53
C LEU A 54 -39.52 -49.57 25.92
N LEU A 55 -40.02 -49.16 27.09
CA LEU A 55 -41.34 -49.53 27.60
C LEU A 55 -42.50 -48.89 26.82
N LEU A 56 -42.21 -47.84 26.05
CA LEU A 56 -43.19 -47.07 25.29
C LEU A 56 -43.31 -47.53 23.83
N LEU A 57 -42.34 -48.33 23.35
CA LEU A 57 -42.29 -48.82 21.98
C LEU A 57 -43.29 -49.97 21.77
N GLU A 58 -43.99 -49.93 20.64
CA GLU A 58 -44.92 -50.96 20.20
C GLU A 58 -44.48 -51.64 18.90
N LYS A 59 -45.01 -52.84 18.67
CA LYS A 59 -44.84 -53.52 17.39
C LYS A 59 -45.38 -52.65 16.27
N GLY A 60 -44.54 -52.36 15.28
CA GLY A 60 -44.86 -51.50 14.15
C GLY A 60 -44.16 -50.14 14.19
N ASP A 61 -43.72 -49.68 15.36
CA ASP A 61 -42.98 -48.41 15.50
C ASP A 61 -41.70 -48.45 14.66
N ILE A 62 -41.35 -47.31 14.08
CA ILE A 62 -40.16 -47.13 13.25
C ILE A 62 -39.14 -46.26 14.01
N LEU A 63 -37.91 -46.74 14.14
CA LEU A 63 -36.81 -46.02 14.75
C LEU A 63 -35.83 -45.57 13.66
N HIS A 64 -35.67 -44.27 13.53
CA HIS A 64 -34.69 -43.64 12.64
C HIS A 64 -33.44 -43.35 13.45
N VAL A 65 -32.35 -44.07 13.18
CA VAL A 65 -31.07 -43.92 13.88
C VAL A 65 -30.13 -43.05 13.05
N ASP A 66 -29.56 -42.02 13.67
CA ASP A 66 -28.55 -41.13 13.07
C ASP A 66 -28.95 -40.63 11.66
N PHE A 67 -30.16 -40.07 11.54
CA PHE A 67 -30.66 -39.40 10.32
C PHE A 67 -30.83 -40.35 9.13
N ASN A 68 -31.58 -41.43 9.34
CA ASN A 68 -31.80 -42.52 8.37
C ASN A 68 -30.54 -43.32 8.03
N SER A 69 -29.45 -43.18 8.80
CA SER A 69 -28.30 -44.08 8.65
C SER A 69 -28.70 -45.53 8.88
N ALA A 70 -29.66 -45.80 9.77
CA ALA A 70 -30.38 -47.06 9.81
C ALA A 70 -31.85 -46.81 10.16
N ILE A 71 -32.76 -47.58 9.54
CA ILE A 71 -34.19 -47.51 9.84
C ILE A 71 -34.62 -48.88 10.35
N LEU A 72 -35.15 -48.93 11.57
CA LEU A 72 -35.54 -50.17 12.24
C LEU A 72 -37.05 -50.19 12.47
N ARG A 73 -37.71 -51.31 12.20
CA ARG A 73 -39.10 -51.56 12.59
C ARG A 73 -39.15 -52.46 13.81
N VAL A 74 -39.84 -52.06 14.87
CA VAL A 74 -40.11 -52.96 15.99
C VAL A 74 -40.99 -54.11 15.52
N VAL A 75 -40.50 -55.35 15.65
CA VAL A 75 -41.20 -56.56 15.17
C VAL A 75 -41.78 -57.39 16.30
N ASP A 76 -41.21 -57.33 17.50
CA ASP A 76 -41.64 -58.10 18.66
C ASP A 76 -41.27 -57.40 19.98
N THR A 77 -42.27 -57.17 20.83
CA THR A 77 -42.14 -56.58 22.17
C THR A 77 -42.39 -57.60 23.30
N SER A 78 -42.68 -58.87 22.98
CA SER A 78 -42.97 -59.90 23.99
C SER A 78 -41.76 -60.22 24.88
N THR A 79 -40.55 -59.92 24.43
CA THR A 79 -39.29 -60.09 25.20
C THR A 79 -39.00 -58.96 26.18
N LEU A 80 -39.92 -58.01 26.39
CA LEU A 80 -39.70 -56.86 27.27
C LEU A 80 -39.36 -57.27 28.71
N SER A 81 -39.94 -58.37 29.20
CA SER A 81 -39.61 -58.97 30.51
C SER A 81 -38.16 -59.40 30.62
N ASP A 82 -37.52 -59.72 29.50
CA ASP A 82 -36.11 -60.11 29.39
C ASP A 82 -35.18 -58.89 29.23
N GLY A 83 -35.74 -57.67 29.25
CA GLY A 83 -35.01 -56.41 29.20
C GLY A 83 -34.68 -55.89 27.80
N PHE A 84 -35.23 -56.48 26.74
CA PHE A 84 -35.04 -56.04 25.35
C PHE A 84 -36.28 -56.26 24.47
N ILE A 85 -36.37 -55.56 23.34
CA ILE A 85 -37.31 -55.86 22.25
C ILE A 85 -36.53 -56.21 20.97
N ARG A 86 -37.22 -56.77 19.97
CA ARG A 86 -36.63 -57.07 18.67
C ARG A 86 -37.13 -56.09 17.63
N ALA A 87 -36.21 -55.56 16.85
CA ALA A 87 -36.49 -54.76 15.67
C ALA A 87 -35.81 -55.37 14.44
N ARG A 88 -36.32 -55.06 13.25
CA ARG A 88 -35.77 -55.47 11.96
C ARG A 88 -35.37 -54.26 11.15
N ALA A 89 -34.19 -54.29 10.54
CA ALA A 89 -33.77 -53.23 9.62
C ALA A 89 -34.69 -53.20 8.39
N ILE A 90 -35.37 -52.07 8.18
CA ILE A 90 -36.09 -51.73 6.94
C ILE A 90 -35.09 -51.19 5.91
N SER A 91 -34.06 -50.47 6.37
CA SER A 91 -32.99 -49.93 5.53
C SER A 91 -31.66 -50.23 6.21
N ALA A 92 -30.72 -50.77 5.42
CA ALA A 92 -29.37 -51.08 5.87
C ALA A 92 -28.61 -49.81 6.26
N GLY A 93 -27.69 -49.95 7.22
CA GLY A 93 -26.64 -48.97 7.43
C GLY A 93 -26.04 -49.01 8.83
N ARG A 94 -25.65 -47.85 9.38
CA ARG A 94 -24.66 -47.78 10.47
C ARG A 94 -25.26 -47.22 11.75
N ILE A 95 -25.20 -47.99 12.83
CA ILE A 95 -25.62 -47.57 14.17
C ILE A 95 -24.36 -47.16 14.96
N GLY A 96 -24.20 -45.86 15.25
CA GLY A 96 -23.09 -45.33 16.04
C GLY A 96 -23.42 -45.20 17.53
N ARG A 97 -22.40 -44.91 18.37
CA ARG A 97 -22.56 -44.64 19.81
C ARG A 97 -23.11 -43.22 20.06
N ASN A 98 -23.96 -43.06 21.08
CA ASN A 98 -24.55 -41.77 21.49
C ASN A 98 -25.22 -40.96 20.36
N LYS A 99 -25.77 -41.67 19.36
CA LYS A 99 -26.44 -41.08 18.19
C LYS A 99 -27.92 -40.88 18.46
N ALA A 100 -28.48 -39.80 17.90
CA ALA A 100 -29.91 -39.50 18.04
C ALA A 100 -30.78 -40.62 17.43
N VAL A 101 -31.90 -40.90 18.08
CA VAL A 101 -32.92 -41.84 17.62
C VAL A 101 -34.26 -41.12 17.62
N VAL A 102 -34.90 -41.05 16.46
CA VAL A 102 -36.27 -40.54 16.32
C VAL A 102 -37.22 -41.72 16.23
N VAL A 103 -38.31 -41.70 17.01
CA VAL A 103 -39.32 -42.75 17.00
C VAL A 103 -40.56 -42.25 16.28
N ASP A 104 -40.89 -42.89 15.16
CA ASP A 104 -42.14 -42.72 14.44
C ASP A 104 -43.12 -43.81 14.92
N SER A 105 -44.00 -43.42 15.85
CA SER A 105 -44.93 -44.35 16.48
C SER A 105 -46.14 -44.62 15.60
N ALA A 106 -46.57 -45.88 15.55
CA ALA A 106 -47.77 -46.29 14.82
C ALA A 106 -49.06 -45.62 15.34
N VAL A 107 -49.04 -45.17 16.61
CA VAL A 107 -50.08 -44.36 17.26
C VAL A 107 -49.40 -43.11 17.85
N PRO A 108 -49.95 -41.89 17.68
CA PRO A 108 -49.38 -40.70 18.28
C PRO A 108 -49.24 -40.83 19.80
N LYS A 109 -48.01 -40.75 20.31
CA LYS A 109 -47.69 -40.86 21.73
C LYS A 109 -46.64 -39.82 22.13
N LEU A 110 -46.77 -39.32 23.36
CA LEU A 110 -45.77 -38.46 23.97
C LEU A 110 -44.73 -39.32 24.67
N PHE A 111 -43.49 -39.25 24.22
CA PHE A 111 -42.35 -39.77 24.98
C PHE A 111 -42.06 -38.77 26.11
N ASN A 112 -42.37 -39.15 27.35
CA ASN A 112 -42.23 -38.29 28.53
C ASN A 112 -40.75 -38.12 28.91
N LEU A 113 -40.03 -37.33 28.11
CA LEU A 113 -38.67 -36.91 28.38
C LEU A 113 -38.69 -35.65 29.26
N PRO A 114 -37.84 -35.53 30.30
CA PRO A 114 -37.78 -34.32 31.12
C PRO A 114 -37.25 -33.14 30.32
N ALA A 115 -37.63 -31.90 30.67
CA ALA A 115 -37.12 -30.70 29.98
C ALA A 115 -35.60 -30.56 30.11
N LEU A 116 -35.05 -30.95 31.26
CA LEU A 116 -33.63 -30.85 31.58
C LEU A 116 -33.04 -32.22 31.96
N THR A 117 -31.86 -32.52 31.43
CA THR A 117 -31.06 -33.65 31.90
C THR A 117 -30.34 -33.30 33.21
N ARG A 118 -29.75 -34.31 33.86
CA ARG A 118 -28.88 -34.08 35.02
C ARG A 118 -27.72 -33.14 34.69
N LYS A 119 -27.09 -33.34 33.53
CA LYS A 119 -25.99 -32.51 33.05
C LYS A 119 -26.42 -31.07 32.81
N ASP A 120 -27.65 -30.86 32.32
CA ASP A 120 -28.17 -29.50 32.11
C ASP A 120 -28.34 -28.77 33.45
N ASN A 121 -28.86 -29.43 34.48
CA ASN A 121 -28.97 -28.85 35.83
C ASN A 121 -27.59 -28.50 36.42
N GLU A 122 -26.60 -29.38 36.30
CA GLU A 122 -25.21 -29.10 36.71
C GLU A 122 -24.63 -27.90 35.92
N SER A 123 -24.94 -27.77 34.63
CA SER A 123 -24.51 -26.65 33.79
C SER A 123 -25.18 -25.32 34.20
N ILE A 124 -26.46 -25.37 34.57
CA ILE A 124 -27.22 -24.23 35.09
C ILE A 124 -26.61 -23.73 36.41
N GLU A 125 -26.31 -24.64 37.34
CA GLU A 125 -25.68 -24.29 38.62
C GLU A 125 -24.36 -23.53 38.41
N ILE A 126 -23.47 -24.07 37.57
CA ILE A 126 -22.20 -23.41 37.21
C ILE A 126 -22.45 -22.04 36.58
N GLY A 127 -23.42 -21.94 35.65
CA GLY A 127 -23.75 -20.68 34.99
C GLY A 127 -24.25 -19.61 35.97
N LEU A 128 -25.04 -20.00 36.97
CA LEU A 128 -25.57 -19.11 38.01
C LEU A 128 -24.46 -18.63 38.95
N GLU A 129 -23.50 -19.49 39.30
CA GLU A 129 -22.31 -19.11 40.08
C GLU A 129 -21.41 -18.12 39.31
N ALA A 130 -21.26 -18.33 38.00
CA ALA A 130 -20.48 -17.45 37.12
C ALA A 130 -21.18 -16.13 36.76
N GLY A 131 -22.44 -15.93 37.17
CA GLY A 131 -23.22 -14.73 36.84
C GLY A 131 -23.64 -14.64 35.37
N THR A 132 -23.86 -15.78 34.72
CA THR A 132 -24.31 -15.83 33.32
C THR A 132 -25.77 -15.38 33.21
N GLU A 133 -26.08 -14.52 32.24
CA GLU A 133 -27.41 -13.92 32.08
C GLU A 133 -28.33 -14.67 31.11
N TYR A 134 -27.81 -15.58 30.30
CA TYR A 134 -28.55 -16.22 29.21
C TYR A 134 -28.38 -17.75 29.19
N ILE A 135 -29.44 -18.45 28.82
CA ILE A 135 -29.44 -19.90 28.60
C ILE A 135 -30.15 -20.26 27.29
N ALA A 136 -29.48 -21.04 26.45
CA ALA A 136 -30.04 -21.71 25.29
C ALA A 136 -30.53 -23.12 25.67
N ALA A 137 -31.85 -23.26 25.73
CA ALA A 137 -32.53 -24.46 26.20
C ALA A 137 -32.88 -25.37 25.00
N SER A 138 -32.26 -26.56 24.93
CA SER A 138 -32.43 -27.54 23.85
C SER A 138 -33.71 -28.35 23.98
N PHE A 139 -34.32 -28.71 22.85
CA PHE A 139 -35.52 -29.52 22.71
C PHE A 139 -36.72 -29.01 23.53
N MET A 140 -37.01 -27.71 23.47
CA MET A 140 -38.17 -27.12 24.14
C MET A 140 -39.47 -27.50 23.41
N ARG A 141 -40.17 -28.50 23.94
CA ARG A 141 -41.38 -29.09 23.32
C ARG A 141 -42.69 -28.39 23.67
N SER A 142 -42.72 -27.62 24.75
CA SER A 142 -43.93 -26.95 25.26
C SER A 142 -43.58 -25.75 26.15
N ALA A 143 -44.56 -24.89 26.44
CA ALA A 143 -44.39 -23.80 27.41
C ALA A 143 -44.04 -24.32 28.83
N ALA A 144 -44.55 -25.50 29.21
CA ALA A 144 -44.24 -26.11 30.51
C ALA A 144 -42.73 -26.42 30.64
N PHE A 145 -42.07 -26.87 29.57
CA PHE A 145 -40.63 -27.11 29.57
C PHE A 145 -39.85 -25.81 29.77
N VAL A 146 -40.28 -24.72 29.13
CA VAL A 146 -39.67 -23.40 29.32
C VAL A 146 -39.78 -22.95 30.78
N GLU A 147 -40.94 -23.16 31.41
CA GLU A 147 -41.15 -22.85 32.83
C GLU A 147 -40.31 -23.73 33.78
N GLU A 148 -40.05 -25.00 33.42
CA GLU A 148 -39.11 -25.84 34.16
C GLU A 148 -37.68 -25.27 34.13
N VAL A 149 -37.22 -24.78 32.97
CA VAL A 149 -35.93 -24.08 32.85
C VAL A 149 -35.94 -22.78 33.65
N ARG A 150 -37.03 -22.00 33.59
CA ARG A 150 -37.19 -20.76 34.36
C ARG A 150 -37.09 -21.03 35.86
N LYS A 151 -37.70 -22.11 36.33
CA LYS A 151 -37.60 -22.55 37.72
C LYS A 151 -36.19 -23.01 38.09
N ALA A 152 -35.53 -23.80 37.25
CA ALA A 152 -34.18 -24.31 37.49
C ALA A 152 -33.14 -23.17 37.57
N THR A 153 -33.31 -22.11 36.78
CA THR A 153 -32.46 -20.91 36.82
C THR A 153 -32.83 -19.94 37.96
N GLY A 154 -33.93 -20.19 38.68
CA GLY A 154 -34.48 -19.27 39.68
C GLY A 154 -34.95 -17.94 39.08
N GLY A 155 -35.29 -17.91 37.79
CA GLY A 155 -35.68 -16.70 37.05
C GLY A 155 -34.57 -15.69 36.82
N ARG A 156 -33.29 -16.07 37.03
CA ARG A 156 -32.14 -15.17 36.91
C ARG A 156 -31.55 -15.10 35.50
N MET A 157 -31.85 -16.07 34.64
CA MET A 157 -31.38 -16.12 33.26
C MET A 157 -32.53 -15.86 32.29
N LYS A 158 -32.24 -15.14 31.21
CA LYS A 158 -33.13 -15.04 30.04
C LYS A 158 -33.04 -16.32 29.23
N ILE A 159 -34.21 -16.84 28.83
CA ILE A 159 -34.33 -18.15 28.18
C ILE A 159 -34.43 -17.98 26.67
N ILE A 160 -33.49 -18.59 25.97
CA ILE A 160 -33.47 -18.76 24.53
C ILE A 160 -33.96 -20.19 24.22
N SER A 161 -35.21 -20.36 23.84
CA SER A 161 -35.78 -21.69 23.57
C SER A 161 -35.40 -22.16 22.17
N LYS A 162 -34.72 -23.30 22.07
CA LYS A 162 -34.29 -23.87 20.80
C LYS A 162 -35.43 -24.65 20.15
N ILE A 163 -35.72 -24.30 18.90
CA ILE A 163 -36.74 -24.95 18.06
C ILE A 163 -36.04 -26.01 17.21
N GLU A 164 -36.12 -27.27 17.68
CA GLU A 164 -35.31 -28.39 17.19
C GLU A 164 -36.13 -29.63 16.79
N CYS A 165 -37.43 -29.64 17.07
CA CYS A 165 -38.29 -30.82 16.85
C CYS A 165 -39.70 -30.43 16.42
N VAL A 166 -40.47 -31.40 15.93
CA VAL A 166 -41.84 -31.21 15.42
C VAL A 166 -42.79 -30.77 16.54
N ASP A 167 -42.64 -31.26 17.77
CA ASP A 167 -43.47 -30.84 18.91
C ASP A 167 -43.34 -29.33 19.16
N ALA A 168 -42.11 -28.80 19.06
CA ALA A 168 -41.85 -27.37 19.21
C ALA A 168 -42.56 -26.54 18.13
N LEU A 169 -42.68 -27.07 16.90
CA LEU A 169 -43.43 -26.41 15.83
C LEU A 169 -44.95 -26.41 16.08
N GLN A 170 -45.48 -27.54 16.57
CA GLN A 170 -46.90 -27.66 16.89
C GLN A 170 -47.30 -26.72 18.04
N ASN A 171 -46.43 -26.60 19.05
CA ASN A 171 -46.62 -25.77 20.23
C ASN A 171 -45.94 -24.39 20.12
N LEU A 172 -45.57 -23.97 18.92
CA LEU A 172 -44.73 -22.78 18.71
C LEU A 172 -45.31 -21.51 19.34
N GLY A 173 -46.63 -21.34 19.33
CA GLY A 173 -47.28 -20.15 19.89
C GLY A 173 -47.12 -20.01 21.41
N GLU A 174 -47.29 -21.11 22.15
CA GLU A 174 -47.14 -21.10 23.61
C GLU A 174 -45.67 -21.00 24.03
N ILE A 175 -44.76 -21.64 23.28
CA ILE A 175 -43.31 -21.52 23.52
C ILE A 175 -42.88 -20.07 23.32
N ILE A 176 -43.27 -19.42 22.21
CA ILE A 176 -43.01 -17.99 21.98
C ILE A 176 -43.47 -17.15 23.18
N GLY A 177 -44.67 -17.41 23.71
CA GLY A 177 -45.21 -16.65 24.84
C GLY A 177 -44.47 -16.86 26.17
N ALA A 178 -43.76 -17.97 26.33
CA ALA A 178 -43.02 -18.31 27.55
C ALA A 178 -41.51 -17.98 27.47
N SER A 179 -40.97 -17.73 26.28
CA SER A 179 -39.53 -17.53 26.04
C SER A 179 -39.14 -16.04 25.98
N ASP A 180 -37.89 -15.71 26.32
CA ASP A 180 -37.32 -14.37 26.13
C ASP A 180 -36.82 -14.19 24.68
N TYR A 181 -36.24 -15.25 24.11
CA TYR A 181 -35.82 -15.35 22.71
C TYR A 181 -36.05 -16.77 22.20
N LEU A 182 -35.99 -16.95 20.88
CA LEU A 182 -35.91 -18.28 20.26
C LEU A 182 -34.57 -18.48 19.55
N LEU A 183 -34.18 -19.75 19.37
CA LEU A 183 -33.11 -20.13 18.46
C LEU A 183 -33.61 -21.25 17.55
N LEU A 184 -33.66 -21.01 16.24
CA LEU A 184 -33.97 -22.03 15.25
C LEU A 184 -32.70 -22.81 14.91
N ASP A 185 -32.65 -24.08 15.31
CA ASP A 185 -31.58 -24.99 14.90
C ASP A 185 -32.06 -25.81 13.71
N ARG A 186 -31.54 -25.46 12.53
CA ARG A 186 -31.99 -26.04 11.25
C ARG A 186 -31.49 -27.46 11.07
N GLY A 187 -30.26 -27.71 11.51
CA GLY A 187 -29.63 -29.02 11.50
C GLY A 187 -30.39 -30.00 12.37
N ASP A 188 -30.77 -29.61 13.59
CA ASP A 188 -31.57 -30.48 14.46
C ASP A 188 -33.01 -30.64 13.98
N LEU A 189 -33.67 -29.57 13.56
CA LEU A 189 -35.03 -29.64 13.04
C LEU A 189 -35.15 -30.49 11.76
N SER A 190 -34.15 -30.45 10.88
CA SER A 190 -34.13 -31.25 9.65
C SER A 190 -34.04 -32.76 9.87
N LYS A 191 -33.81 -33.19 11.11
CA LYS A 191 -33.78 -34.61 11.49
C LYS A 191 -35.19 -35.21 11.54
N GLU A 192 -36.19 -34.37 11.83
CA GLU A 192 -37.60 -34.76 11.90
C GLU A 192 -38.45 -34.17 10.76
N VAL A 193 -37.96 -33.11 10.12
CA VAL A 193 -38.66 -32.39 9.04
C VAL A 193 -37.89 -32.50 7.72
N PRO A 194 -38.54 -32.81 6.58
CA PRO A 194 -37.88 -32.81 5.28
C PRO A 194 -37.17 -31.48 4.97
N ILE A 195 -35.95 -31.58 4.46
CA ILE A 195 -35.05 -30.42 4.24
C ILE A 195 -35.66 -29.35 3.34
N GLU A 196 -36.47 -29.73 2.36
CA GLU A 196 -37.12 -28.81 1.43
C GLU A 196 -38.18 -27.92 2.10
N LYS A 197 -38.65 -28.29 3.31
CA LYS A 197 -39.60 -27.50 4.10
C LYS A 197 -38.92 -26.51 5.05
N ILE A 198 -37.64 -26.71 5.37
CA ILE A 198 -36.90 -25.91 6.36
C ILE A 198 -36.90 -24.41 6.01
N PRO A 199 -36.63 -23.97 4.75
CA PRO A 199 -36.64 -22.54 4.43
C PRO A 199 -38.00 -21.86 4.67
N ILE A 200 -39.10 -22.58 4.42
CA ILE A 200 -40.46 -22.05 4.63
C ILE A 200 -40.76 -21.96 6.13
N LEU A 201 -40.39 -22.98 6.90
CA LEU A 201 -40.57 -23.01 8.35
C LEU A 201 -39.75 -21.92 9.04
N GLN A 202 -38.50 -21.69 8.61
CA GLN A 202 -37.69 -20.57 9.10
C GLN A 202 -38.45 -19.25 8.99
N LYS A 203 -38.96 -18.93 7.79
CA LYS A 203 -39.76 -17.71 7.57
C LYS A 203 -41.00 -17.67 8.45
N HIS A 204 -41.70 -18.80 8.62
CA HIS A 204 -42.88 -18.88 9.47
C HIS A 204 -42.55 -18.59 10.95
N ILE A 205 -41.51 -19.23 11.48
CA ILE A 205 -41.06 -19.09 12.88
C ILE A 205 -40.63 -17.65 13.15
N ILE A 206 -39.75 -17.09 12.32
CA ILE A 206 -39.25 -15.71 12.47
C ILE A 206 -40.41 -14.72 12.46
N ARG A 207 -41.33 -14.82 11.48
CA ARG A 207 -42.48 -13.91 11.39
C ARG A 207 -43.40 -14.01 12.61
N LYS A 208 -43.70 -15.23 13.07
CA LYS A 208 -44.61 -15.44 14.20
C LYS A 208 -44.02 -14.93 15.52
N ALA A 209 -42.73 -15.17 15.75
CA ALA A 209 -42.02 -14.69 16.93
C ALA A 209 -41.85 -13.17 16.91
N ASN A 210 -41.46 -12.58 15.77
CA ASN A 210 -41.35 -11.13 15.61
C ASN A 210 -42.70 -10.43 15.82
N ALA A 211 -43.81 -11.03 15.36
CA ALA A 211 -45.15 -10.50 15.62
C ALA A 211 -45.53 -10.49 17.11
N ALA A 212 -44.91 -11.35 17.92
CA ALA A 212 -45.04 -11.38 19.37
C ALA A 212 -43.96 -10.56 20.11
N GLY A 213 -43.05 -9.89 19.38
CA GLY A 213 -41.95 -9.13 19.98
C GLY A 213 -40.78 -9.99 20.49
N VAL A 214 -40.72 -11.26 20.10
CA VAL A 214 -39.68 -12.22 20.53
C VAL A 214 -38.68 -12.40 19.39
N GLY A 215 -37.40 -12.08 19.65
CA GLY A 215 -36.33 -12.21 18.66
C GLY A 215 -35.94 -13.67 18.41
N VAL A 216 -35.58 -13.99 17.16
CA VAL A 216 -35.16 -15.35 16.74
C VAL A 216 -33.71 -15.34 16.27
N PHE A 217 -32.86 -16.13 16.93
CA PHE A 217 -31.54 -16.48 16.43
C PHE A 217 -31.66 -17.65 15.45
N VAL A 218 -30.87 -17.67 14.38
CA VAL A 218 -30.81 -18.81 13.46
C VAL A 218 -29.43 -19.44 13.53
N ALA A 219 -29.41 -20.76 13.72
CA ALA A 219 -28.20 -21.56 13.86
C ALA A 219 -28.10 -22.60 12.74
N THR A 220 -26.89 -23.18 12.66
CA THR A 220 -26.49 -24.33 11.83
C THR A 220 -26.63 -24.12 10.31
N ASN A 221 -25.72 -24.71 9.54
CA ASN A 221 -25.68 -24.60 8.07
C ASN A 221 -25.62 -23.17 7.49
N LEU A 222 -25.04 -22.20 8.23
CA LEU A 222 -24.88 -20.83 7.74
C LEU A 222 -23.67 -20.71 6.80
N LEU A 223 -22.51 -21.19 7.24
CA LEU A 223 -21.24 -21.17 6.48
C LEU A 223 -20.53 -22.54 6.57
N GLU A 224 -21.30 -23.63 6.47
CA GLU A 224 -20.82 -25.01 6.64
C GLU A 224 -19.58 -25.33 5.80
N SER A 225 -19.56 -24.88 4.54
CA SER A 225 -18.43 -25.11 3.64
C SER A 225 -17.14 -24.46 4.14
N MET A 226 -17.23 -23.43 5.00
CA MET A 226 -16.08 -22.75 5.59
C MET A 226 -15.39 -23.52 6.72
N VAL A 227 -15.96 -24.64 7.17
CA VAL A 227 -15.24 -25.61 8.02
C VAL A 227 -13.96 -26.07 7.32
N GLN A 228 -14.03 -26.30 6.00
CA GLN A 228 -12.91 -26.80 5.19
C GLN A 228 -12.37 -25.78 4.19
N ASN A 229 -13.14 -24.75 3.82
CA ASN A 229 -12.78 -23.78 2.77
C ASN A 229 -12.66 -22.35 3.32
N LYS A 230 -11.84 -21.49 2.67
CA LYS A 230 -11.68 -20.09 3.08
C LYS A 230 -12.88 -19.18 2.75
N ARG A 231 -13.78 -19.63 1.86
CA ARG A 231 -14.92 -18.85 1.36
C ARG A 231 -16.17 -19.74 1.35
N PRO A 232 -17.35 -19.15 1.61
CA PRO A 232 -18.60 -19.88 1.52
C PRO A 232 -19.02 -20.05 0.06
N THR A 233 -20.01 -20.92 -0.15
CA THR A 233 -20.74 -21.03 -1.41
C THR A 233 -21.66 -19.83 -1.61
N ARG A 234 -22.05 -19.57 -2.87
CA ARG A 234 -23.05 -18.53 -3.17
C ARG A 234 -24.42 -18.84 -2.55
N ALA A 235 -24.75 -20.12 -2.40
CA ALA A 235 -25.99 -20.57 -1.77
C ALA A 235 -26.02 -20.19 -0.28
N GLU A 236 -24.93 -20.44 0.45
CA GLU A 236 -24.78 -20.05 1.87
C GLU A 236 -24.84 -18.54 2.04
N VAL A 237 -24.14 -17.77 1.18
CA VAL A 237 -24.22 -16.30 1.20
C VAL A 237 -25.66 -15.83 1.03
N ASN A 238 -26.37 -16.37 0.04
CA ASN A 238 -27.76 -16.02 -0.20
C ASN A 238 -28.66 -16.40 0.98
N ASP A 239 -28.45 -17.57 1.58
CA ASP A 239 -29.20 -18.04 2.75
C ASP A 239 -29.02 -17.12 3.97
N VAL A 240 -27.77 -16.79 4.32
CA VAL A 240 -27.45 -15.89 5.43
C VAL A 240 -28.07 -14.50 5.23
N VAL A 241 -27.90 -13.90 4.04
CA VAL A 241 -28.46 -12.58 3.73
C VAL A 241 -29.98 -12.60 3.82
N ASN A 242 -30.64 -13.59 3.21
CA ASN A 242 -32.11 -13.71 3.29
C ASN A 242 -32.59 -13.96 4.72
N THR A 243 -31.85 -14.70 5.53
CA THR A 243 -32.17 -14.94 6.94
C THR A 243 -32.20 -13.64 7.74
N ILE A 244 -31.22 -12.75 7.51
CA ILE A 244 -31.20 -11.42 8.12
C ILE A 244 -32.35 -10.56 7.61
N LEU A 245 -32.60 -10.56 6.30
CA LEU A 245 -33.70 -9.81 5.67
C LEU A 245 -35.08 -10.28 6.12
N ASP A 246 -35.25 -11.56 6.45
CA ASP A 246 -36.48 -12.13 7.03
C ASP A 246 -36.74 -11.62 8.45
N GLY A 247 -35.76 -10.96 9.09
CA GLY A 247 -35.88 -10.36 10.41
C GLY A 247 -35.35 -11.23 11.54
N ALA A 248 -34.36 -12.10 11.27
CA ALA A 248 -33.64 -12.78 12.34
C ALA A 248 -32.96 -11.76 13.28
N ALA A 249 -33.04 -12.00 14.59
CA ALA A 249 -32.43 -11.15 15.61
C ALA A 249 -30.90 -11.37 15.73
N GLY A 250 -30.41 -12.53 15.25
CA GLY A 250 -29.00 -12.83 15.22
C GLY A 250 -28.72 -14.17 14.55
N LEU A 251 -27.43 -14.46 14.37
CA LEU A 251 -26.92 -15.68 13.74
C LEU A 251 -25.98 -16.40 14.71
N ALA A 252 -26.06 -17.73 14.75
CA ALA A 252 -25.20 -18.56 15.61
C ALA A 252 -24.34 -19.49 14.74
N LEU A 253 -23.01 -19.27 14.79
CA LEU A 253 -22.02 -20.12 14.14
C LEU A 253 -21.73 -21.36 14.98
N SER A 254 -21.43 -22.47 14.32
CA SER A 254 -21.30 -23.80 14.92
C SER A 254 -19.93 -24.44 14.59
N ALA A 255 -19.91 -25.48 13.75
CA ALA A 255 -18.72 -26.22 13.36
C ALA A 255 -17.62 -25.33 12.75
N GLU A 256 -18.01 -24.32 11.98
CA GLU A 256 -17.12 -23.40 11.26
C GLU A 256 -16.21 -22.59 12.20
N THR A 257 -16.67 -22.31 13.42
CA THR A 257 -15.90 -21.61 14.45
C THR A 257 -15.32 -22.55 15.51
N ALA A 258 -16.00 -23.67 15.80
CA ALA A 258 -15.59 -24.59 16.86
C ALA A 258 -14.47 -25.56 16.43
N ILE A 259 -14.55 -26.10 15.20
CA ILE A 259 -13.62 -27.12 14.68
C ILE A 259 -13.11 -26.80 13.26
N GLY A 260 -13.54 -25.68 12.68
CA GLY A 260 -13.18 -25.28 11.33
C GLY A 260 -11.73 -24.85 11.17
N LYS A 261 -11.19 -24.98 9.95
CA LYS A 261 -9.84 -24.51 9.59
C LYS A 261 -9.72 -22.99 9.55
N TYR A 262 -10.84 -22.28 9.44
CA TYR A 262 -10.89 -20.83 9.19
C TYR A 262 -11.91 -20.09 10.10
N PRO A 263 -11.80 -20.21 11.44
CA PRO A 263 -12.80 -19.68 12.37
C PRO A 263 -12.89 -18.15 12.32
N ILE A 264 -11.75 -17.46 12.25
CA ILE A 264 -11.70 -15.98 12.16
C ILE A 264 -12.33 -15.50 10.85
N GLN A 265 -12.03 -16.17 9.73
CA GLN A 265 -12.59 -15.81 8.43
C GLN A 265 -14.10 -16.03 8.38
N SER A 266 -14.61 -17.05 9.08
CA SER A 266 -16.05 -17.33 9.17
C SER A 266 -16.78 -16.20 9.91
N VAL A 267 -16.24 -15.76 11.06
CA VAL A 267 -16.76 -14.58 11.79
C VAL A 267 -16.69 -13.31 10.93
N ASN A 268 -15.56 -13.09 10.24
CA ASN A 268 -15.40 -11.93 9.37
C ASN A 268 -16.38 -11.94 8.18
N MET A 269 -16.67 -13.12 7.63
CA MET A 269 -17.65 -13.27 6.56
C MET A 269 -19.06 -12.95 7.06
N ILE A 270 -19.49 -13.47 8.22
CA ILE A 270 -20.78 -13.12 8.81
C ILE A 270 -20.92 -11.61 9.00
N ASN A 271 -19.90 -10.94 9.58
CA ASN A 271 -19.98 -9.50 9.77
C ASN A 271 -20.18 -8.75 8.44
N LYS A 272 -19.48 -9.15 7.37
CA LYS A 272 -19.67 -8.57 6.03
C LYS A 272 -21.10 -8.76 5.51
N LEU A 273 -21.66 -9.97 5.69
CA LEU A 273 -23.01 -10.27 5.24
C LEU A 273 -24.08 -9.52 6.06
N ILE A 274 -23.86 -9.35 7.37
CA ILE A 274 -24.70 -8.52 8.23
C ILE A 274 -24.66 -7.06 7.80
N ASP A 275 -23.47 -6.51 7.56
CA ASP A 275 -23.31 -5.11 7.15
C ASP A 275 -24.04 -4.85 5.82
N GLU A 276 -23.94 -5.76 4.85
CA GLU A 276 -24.64 -5.60 3.57
C GLU A 276 -26.15 -5.77 3.67
N ALA A 277 -26.63 -6.78 4.39
CA ALA A 277 -28.06 -6.93 4.62
C ALA A 277 -28.66 -5.71 5.34
N SER A 278 -27.92 -5.16 6.31
CA SER A 278 -28.31 -3.97 7.08
C SER A 278 -28.26 -2.68 6.25
N ALA A 279 -27.38 -2.60 5.25
CA ALA A 279 -27.36 -1.48 4.30
C ALA A 279 -28.66 -1.46 3.49
N VAL A 280 -29.05 -2.62 2.93
CA VAL A 280 -30.30 -2.78 2.15
C VAL A 280 -31.54 -2.44 2.98
N GLN A 281 -31.61 -2.87 4.25
CA GLN A 281 -32.74 -2.56 5.14
C GLN A 281 -32.89 -1.06 5.43
N ARG A 282 -31.79 -0.31 5.51
CA ARG A 282 -31.80 1.13 5.81
C ARG A 282 -32.15 2.00 4.62
N SER A 283 -31.65 1.68 3.44
CA SER A 283 -31.79 2.51 2.24
C SER A 283 -32.98 2.12 1.35
N GLY A 284 -33.55 0.92 1.55
CA GLY A 284 -34.31 0.25 0.49
C GLY A 284 -33.39 -0.12 -0.68
N LEU A 285 -33.93 -0.82 -1.69
CA LEU A 285 -33.25 -1.00 -2.97
C LEU A 285 -33.35 0.34 -3.75
N PRO A 286 -32.24 1.04 -4.05
CA PRO A 286 -32.28 2.28 -4.81
C PRO A 286 -32.74 2.01 -6.25
N ALA A 287 -33.48 2.95 -6.84
CA ALA A 287 -34.00 2.84 -8.21
C ALA A 287 -32.92 2.94 -9.31
N ASP A 288 -31.65 3.20 -8.96
CA ASP A 288 -30.54 3.33 -9.90
C ASP A 288 -29.47 2.26 -9.59
N GLU A 289 -29.40 1.24 -10.45
CA GLU A 289 -29.22 -0.17 -10.06
C GLU A 289 -27.77 -0.70 -9.96
N ALA A 290 -26.73 0.07 -10.29
CA ALA A 290 -25.36 -0.49 -10.34
C ALA A 290 -24.30 0.36 -9.63
N GLY A 291 -24.36 1.69 -9.74
CA GLY A 291 -23.36 2.59 -9.19
C GLY A 291 -23.25 2.49 -7.66
N MET A 292 -24.38 2.58 -6.95
CA MET A 292 -24.41 2.51 -5.49
C MET A 292 -24.14 1.11 -4.92
N LEU A 293 -24.58 0.05 -5.60
CA LEU A 293 -24.27 -1.34 -5.19
C LEU A 293 -22.79 -1.70 -5.41
N LEU A 294 -22.11 -0.99 -6.32
CA LEU A 294 -20.66 -1.11 -6.53
C LEU A 294 -19.86 -0.13 -5.64
N GLU A 295 -20.44 1.00 -5.25
CA GLU A 295 -19.91 1.94 -4.24
C GLU A 295 -20.00 1.35 -2.83
N GLY A 296 -19.10 0.43 -2.53
CA GLY A 296 -19.12 -0.32 -1.28
C GLY A 296 -18.26 -1.58 -1.32
N VAL A 297 -17.90 -2.05 -2.53
CA VAL A 297 -16.95 -3.16 -2.73
C VAL A 297 -15.60 -2.90 -2.02
N GLU A 298 -15.25 -1.63 -1.78
CA GLU A 298 -14.05 -1.20 -1.04
C GLU A 298 -14.30 -0.90 0.44
N ARG A 299 -15.55 -0.92 0.94
CA ARG A 299 -15.89 -0.86 2.38
C ARG A 299 -15.59 -2.20 3.04
N ALA A 300 -14.35 -2.60 2.95
CA ALA A 300 -13.82 -3.53 3.92
C ALA A 300 -13.66 -2.80 5.27
N HIS A 301 -13.62 -3.57 6.34
CA HIS A 301 -13.22 -3.09 7.67
C HIS A 301 -11.73 -2.63 7.74
N LEU A 302 -11.18 -2.18 6.61
CA LEU A 302 -9.89 -1.52 6.51
C LEU A 302 -10.04 -0.06 6.90
N VAL A 303 -8.92 0.61 7.14
CA VAL A 303 -8.91 2.05 7.38
C VAL A 303 -9.50 2.81 6.19
N GLU A 304 -10.27 3.86 6.47
CA GLU A 304 -10.78 4.77 5.43
C GLU A 304 -9.62 5.44 4.68
N PRO A 305 -9.74 5.66 3.35
CA PRO A 305 -8.80 6.49 2.62
C PRO A 305 -8.66 7.87 3.27
N HIS A 306 -7.48 8.46 3.16
CA HIS A 306 -7.24 9.78 3.71
C HIS A 306 -8.11 10.83 3.01
N GLY A 307 -8.84 11.63 3.78
CA GLY A 307 -9.90 12.51 3.28
C GLY A 307 -11.25 11.83 2.98
N GLY A 308 -11.42 10.55 3.33
CA GLY A 308 -12.70 9.82 3.30
C GLY A 308 -13.06 9.18 1.96
N LYS A 309 -12.31 9.47 0.89
CA LYS A 309 -12.51 8.85 -0.43
C LYS A 309 -11.18 8.69 -1.15
N LEU A 310 -11.02 7.54 -1.82
CA LEU A 310 -9.88 7.33 -2.70
C LEU A 310 -10.09 8.12 -4.01
N VAL A 311 -9.16 9.01 -4.31
CA VAL A 311 -9.12 9.77 -5.56
C VAL A 311 -8.89 8.81 -6.73
N ASP A 312 -9.57 9.05 -7.84
CA ASP A 312 -9.40 8.32 -9.09
C ASP A 312 -9.56 9.29 -10.25
N ARG A 313 -8.42 9.59 -10.88
CA ARG A 313 -8.31 10.51 -12.02
C ARG A 313 -7.74 9.76 -13.23
N LEU A 314 -8.01 8.47 -13.33
CA LEU A 314 -7.66 7.67 -14.49
C LEU A 314 -8.73 7.86 -15.58
N LEU A 315 -8.32 8.34 -16.75
CA LEU A 315 -9.20 8.37 -17.92
C LEU A 315 -9.37 6.95 -18.45
N ARG A 316 -10.60 6.43 -18.37
CA ARG A 316 -10.96 5.11 -18.92
C ARG A 316 -11.14 5.15 -20.43
N GLU A 317 -11.66 6.25 -20.92
CA GLU A 317 -11.78 6.56 -22.33
C GLU A 317 -11.03 7.87 -22.57
N VAL A 318 -10.11 7.84 -23.54
CA VAL A 318 -9.41 9.06 -23.96
C VAL A 318 -10.39 9.85 -24.82
N PRO A 319 -10.77 11.08 -24.42
CA PRO A 319 -11.72 11.86 -25.22
C PRO A 319 -11.17 12.08 -26.64
N GLU A 320 -12.04 12.24 -27.63
CA GLU A 320 -11.68 12.73 -28.98
C GLU A 320 -11.27 14.22 -28.91
N LEU A 321 -10.22 14.52 -28.15
CA LEU A 321 -9.59 15.83 -28.05
C LEU A 321 -8.44 15.89 -29.05
N ASP A 322 -8.39 16.94 -29.86
CA ASP A 322 -7.19 17.24 -30.66
C ASP A 322 -6.11 17.84 -29.76
N PHE A 323 -5.29 16.96 -29.16
CA PHE A 323 -4.18 17.35 -28.28
C PHE A 323 -3.18 18.31 -28.95
N ARG A 324 -3.14 18.38 -30.29
CA ARG A 324 -2.26 19.29 -31.02
C ARG A 324 -2.69 20.76 -30.92
N GLY A 325 -3.97 21.02 -30.64
CA GLY A 325 -4.50 22.37 -30.46
C GLY A 325 -4.34 22.93 -29.04
N LEU A 326 -3.88 22.12 -28.08
CA LEU A 326 -3.73 22.51 -26.69
C LEU A 326 -2.25 22.81 -26.35
N PRO A 327 -1.97 23.72 -25.40
CA PRO A 327 -0.62 23.92 -24.87
C PRO A 327 -0.06 22.62 -24.31
N GLN A 328 1.24 22.38 -24.52
CA GLN A 328 1.90 21.15 -24.09
C GLN A 328 3.09 21.43 -23.17
N ILE A 329 3.25 20.62 -22.13
CA ILE A 329 4.38 20.68 -21.20
C ILE A 329 4.98 19.29 -21.06
N ALA A 330 6.26 19.16 -21.42
CA ALA A 330 7.03 17.97 -21.11
C ALA A 330 7.31 17.90 -19.60
N VAL A 331 6.98 16.76 -18.99
CA VAL A 331 7.23 16.47 -17.58
C VAL A 331 8.33 15.43 -17.44
N ASP A 332 9.20 15.64 -16.43
CA ASP A 332 10.24 14.68 -16.12
C ASP A 332 9.70 13.44 -15.39
N ASP A 333 10.55 12.43 -15.21
CA ASP A 333 10.18 11.16 -14.57
C ASP A 333 9.67 11.32 -13.13
N GLU A 334 10.23 12.27 -12.36
CA GLU A 334 9.80 12.55 -10.98
C GLU A 334 8.39 13.17 -10.95
N THR A 335 8.13 14.13 -11.83
CA THR A 335 6.81 14.77 -11.99
C THR A 335 5.77 13.78 -12.52
N TYR A 336 6.16 12.89 -13.44
CA TYR A 336 5.28 11.84 -13.95
C TYR A 336 4.96 10.79 -12.86
N MET A 337 5.92 10.45 -11.98
CA MET A 337 5.62 9.64 -10.80
C MET A 337 4.57 10.30 -9.90
N ASP A 338 4.72 11.59 -9.60
CA ASP A 338 3.76 12.30 -8.75
C ASP A 338 2.38 12.37 -9.39
N LEU A 339 2.33 12.69 -10.69
CA LEU A 339 1.12 12.68 -11.50
C LEU A 339 0.39 11.32 -11.45
N GLU A 340 1.10 10.21 -11.66
CA GLU A 340 0.51 8.87 -11.55
C GLU A 340 0.00 8.59 -10.13
N GLN A 341 0.76 8.96 -9.10
CA GLN A 341 0.38 8.71 -7.70
C GLN A 341 -0.83 9.52 -7.23
N ILE A 342 -1.00 10.75 -7.73
CA ILE A 342 -2.25 11.51 -7.56
C ILE A 342 -3.39 10.75 -8.23
N ALA A 343 -3.24 10.42 -9.52
CA ALA A 343 -4.34 9.89 -10.31
C ALA A 343 -4.83 8.51 -9.87
N VAL A 344 -3.96 7.65 -9.35
CA VAL A 344 -4.35 6.33 -8.81
C VAL A 344 -4.83 6.37 -7.35
N GLY A 345 -4.84 7.56 -6.73
CA GLY A 345 -5.34 7.77 -5.37
C GLY A 345 -4.34 7.53 -4.25
N THR A 346 -3.07 7.27 -4.55
CA THR A 346 -2.04 7.14 -3.51
C THR A 346 -1.89 8.42 -2.72
N PHE A 347 -2.05 9.57 -3.38
CA PHE A 347 -1.98 10.90 -2.75
C PHE A 347 -3.34 11.47 -2.35
N SER A 348 -4.39 10.65 -2.21
CA SER A 348 -5.68 11.11 -1.71
C SER A 348 -5.51 11.89 -0.39
N PRO A 349 -6.17 13.05 -0.23
CA PRO A 349 -7.26 13.58 -1.06
C PRO A 349 -6.82 14.50 -2.22
N LEU A 350 -5.54 14.58 -2.57
CA LEU A 350 -5.10 15.43 -3.69
C LEU A 350 -5.66 14.92 -5.02
N GLU A 351 -6.25 15.83 -5.80
CA GLU A 351 -6.78 15.57 -7.15
C GLU A 351 -5.89 16.16 -8.27
N GLY A 352 -4.78 16.82 -7.91
CA GLY A 352 -3.85 17.43 -8.85
C GLY A 352 -2.66 18.10 -8.18
N PHE A 353 -1.96 18.93 -8.95
CA PHE A 353 -0.84 19.74 -8.44
C PHE A 353 -1.36 20.94 -7.65
N MET A 354 -0.69 21.29 -6.56
CA MET A 354 -1.19 22.28 -5.62
C MET A 354 -1.32 23.68 -6.23
N THR A 355 -2.49 24.27 -6.01
CA THR A 355 -2.76 25.71 -6.14
C THR A 355 -1.90 26.53 -5.16
N ARG A 356 -1.85 27.86 -5.33
CA ARG A 356 -1.06 28.71 -4.42
C ARG A 356 -1.56 28.61 -2.98
N ALA A 357 -2.87 28.58 -2.81
CA ALA A 357 -3.51 28.50 -1.49
C ALA A 357 -3.21 27.17 -0.79
N GLU A 358 -3.27 26.06 -1.52
CA GLU A 358 -2.92 24.74 -0.99
C GLU A 358 -1.43 24.65 -0.61
N LEU A 359 -0.54 25.12 -1.49
CA LEU A 359 0.90 25.12 -1.21
C LEU A 359 1.21 25.92 0.07
N GLN A 360 0.66 27.13 0.18
CA GLN A 360 0.87 27.99 1.34
C GLN A 360 0.39 27.30 2.63
N SER A 361 -0.83 26.74 2.60
CA SER A 361 -1.41 26.01 3.74
C SER A 361 -0.58 24.79 4.14
N VAL A 362 -0.06 24.02 3.18
CA VAL A 362 0.79 22.85 3.44
C VAL A 362 2.14 23.26 4.05
N LEU A 363 2.75 24.34 3.57
CA LEU A 363 3.99 24.87 4.13
C LEU A 363 3.79 25.37 5.57
N ASP A 364 2.68 26.07 5.83
CA ASP A 364 2.42 26.73 7.12
C ASP A 364 1.90 25.79 8.20
N THR A 365 0.95 24.90 7.84
CA THR A 365 0.21 24.12 8.83
C THR A 365 0.24 22.61 8.58
N MET A 366 0.89 22.14 7.51
CA MET A 366 0.82 20.75 7.04
C MET A 366 -0.62 20.26 6.87
N ARG A 367 -1.51 21.15 6.42
CA ARG A 367 -2.91 20.83 6.11
C ARG A 367 -3.29 21.46 4.78
N LEU A 368 -4.18 20.81 4.05
CA LEU A 368 -4.89 21.42 2.93
C LEU A 368 -5.95 22.39 3.46
N PRO A 369 -6.42 23.38 2.66
CA PRO A 369 -7.39 24.39 3.09
C PRO A 369 -8.69 23.81 3.69
N GLN A 370 -9.12 22.64 3.21
CA GLN A 370 -10.26 21.86 3.69
C GLN A 370 -10.02 21.15 5.03
N GLY A 371 -8.83 21.28 5.63
CA GLY A 371 -8.46 20.77 6.95
C GLY A 371 -7.75 19.41 6.95
N ALA A 372 -7.75 18.68 5.84
CA ALA A 372 -7.07 17.38 5.75
C ALA A 372 -5.55 17.52 5.93
N ILE A 373 -4.94 16.66 6.74
CA ILE A 373 -3.49 16.66 7.00
C ILE A 373 -2.74 16.37 5.70
N TRP A 374 -1.78 17.20 5.34
CA TRP A 374 -0.91 16.94 4.18
C TRP A 374 0.43 17.65 4.36
N PRO A 375 1.54 16.91 4.55
CA PRO A 375 2.78 17.50 5.05
C PRO A 375 3.79 17.91 3.96
N LEU A 376 3.63 17.45 2.71
CA LEU A 376 4.59 17.67 1.63
C LEU A 376 4.00 18.39 0.42
N PRO A 377 4.62 19.47 -0.08
CA PRO A 377 4.25 20.08 -1.35
C PRO A 377 4.32 19.11 -2.54
N ILE A 378 3.26 19.06 -3.34
CA ILE A 378 3.20 18.36 -4.64
C ILE A 378 2.89 19.41 -5.72
N VAL A 379 3.92 19.88 -6.41
CA VAL A 379 3.84 21.06 -7.29
C VAL A 379 4.36 20.75 -8.69
N LEU A 380 3.76 21.40 -9.70
CA LEU A 380 4.30 21.41 -11.06
C LEU A 380 5.05 22.72 -11.29
N ASN A 381 6.38 22.64 -11.37
CA ASN A 381 7.26 23.79 -11.60
C ASN A 381 7.67 23.86 -13.08
N VAL A 382 7.52 25.03 -13.69
CA VAL A 382 7.67 25.22 -15.14
C VAL A 382 8.46 26.46 -15.47
N SER A 383 9.17 26.44 -16.60
CA SER A 383 9.95 27.58 -17.08
C SER A 383 9.05 28.75 -17.51
N GLU A 384 9.65 29.94 -17.60
CA GLU A 384 8.99 31.13 -18.17
C GLU A 384 8.41 30.83 -19.57
N GLU A 385 9.17 30.10 -20.40
CA GLU A 385 8.78 29.72 -21.76
C GLU A 385 7.57 28.78 -21.76
N GLN A 386 7.59 27.74 -20.93
CA GLN A 386 6.48 26.79 -20.81
C GLN A 386 5.21 27.45 -20.27
N SER A 387 5.36 28.46 -19.41
CA SER A 387 4.20 29.11 -18.77
C SER A 387 3.56 30.20 -19.63
N ARG A 388 4.25 30.75 -20.63
CA ARG A 388 3.94 32.06 -21.24
C ARG A 388 2.49 32.18 -21.72
N ASP A 389 2.01 31.16 -22.43
CA ASP A 389 0.69 31.16 -23.07
C ASP A 389 -0.37 30.37 -22.27
N ILE A 390 -0.10 30.12 -20.99
CA ILE A 390 -0.97 29.38 -20.08
C ILE A 390 -1.65 30.34 -19.11
N ALA A 391 -2.98 30.26 -19.06
CA ALA A 391 -3.84 30.99 -18.13
C ALA A 391 -4.70 30.03 -17.29
N PRO A 392 -5.16 30.45 -16.09
CA PRO A 392 -6.19 29.74 -15.35
C PRO A 392 -7.43 29.42 -16.20
N ALA A 393 -8.12 28.34 -15.85
CA ALA A 393 -9.24 27.73 -16.57
C ALA A 393 -8.90 27.10 -17.94
N GLN A 394 -7.62 27.04 -18.34
CA GLN A 394 -7.19 26.30 -19.53
C GLN A 394 -6.86 24.84 -19.21
N THR A 395 -6.98 23.99 -20.23
CA THR A 395 -6.49 22.61 -20.18
C THR A 395 -5.15 22.52 -20.92
N VAL A 396 -4.16 21.94 -20.27
CA VAL A 396 -2.79 21.75 -20.76
C VAL A 396 -2.52 20.27 -20.87
N VAL A 397 -1.88 19.85 -21.96
CA VAL A 397 -1.45 18.45 -22.14
C VAL A 397 -0.07 18.28 -21.51
N LEU A 398 0.05 17.34 -20.58
CA LEU A 398 1.34 16.91 -20.05
C LEU A 398 1.86 15.77 -20.94
N THR A 399 3.11 15.86 -21.36
CA THR A 399 3.76 14.86 -22.23
C THR A 399 4.99 14.25 -21.55
N ASP A 400 5.37 13.04 -21.95
CA ASP A 400 6.68 12.48 -21.58
C ASP A 400 7.82 13.09 -22.42
N ASP A 401 9.05 12.68 -22.15
CA ASP A 401 10.26 13.10 -22.88
C ASP A 401 10.24 12.76 -24.39
N SER A 402 9.35 11.86 -24.82
CA SER A 402 9.15 11.51 -26.24
C SER A 402 8.07 12.34 -26.93
N GLY A 403 7.43 13.26 -26.19
CA GLY A 403 6.33 14.09 -26.67
C GLY A 403 4.97 13.38 -26.70
N GLN A 404 4.85 12.21 -26.09
CA GLN A 404 3.58 11.49 -26.03
C GLN A 404 2.71 12.02 -24.89
N PRO A 405 1.41 12.29 -25.11
CA PRO A 405 0.49 12.69 -24.05
C PRO A 405 0.40 11.65 -22.92
N VAL A 406 0.50 12.11 -21.67
CA VAL A 406 0.41 11.28 -20.47
C VAL A 406 -0.71 11.69 -19.53
N ALA A 407 -1.06 12.98 -19.49
CA ALA A 407 -2.19 13.49 -18.72
C ALA A 407 -2.70 14.83 -19.27
N LEU A 408 -3.87 15.22 -18.79
CA LEU A 408 -4.41 16.57 -18.87
C LEU A 408 -4.26 17.27 -17.52
N LEU A 409 -3.84 18.53 -17.53
CA LEU A 409 -3.88 19.43 -16.39
C LEU A 409 -4.95 20.48 -16.64
N HIS A 410 -5.95 20.53 -15.78
CA HIS A 410 -6.96 21.58 -15.74
C HIS A 410 -6.45 22.69 -14.82
N VAL A 411 -5.84 23.71 -15.40
CA VAL A 411 -5.14 24.77 -14.66
C VAL A 411 -6.16 25.61 -13.88
N GLU A 412 -6.01 25.63 -12.57
CA GLU A 412 -6.80 26.48 -11.66
C GLU A 412 -6.00 27.73 -11.29
N ASP A 413 -4.68 27.59 -11.15
CA ASP A 413 -3.79 28.64 -10.65
C ASP A 413 -2.46 28.66 -11.44
N LYS A 414 -1.94 29.87 -11.68
CA LYS A 414 -0.57 30.11 -12.16
C LYS A 414 0.09 31.16 -11.27
N TYR A 415 1.21 30.83 -10.63
CA TYR A 415 1.80 31.67 -9.60
C TYR A 415 3.32 31.55 -9.50
N THR A 416 3.93 32.53 -8.83
CA THR A 416 5.33 32.51 -8.39
C THR A 416 5.40 32.32 -6.89
N PHE A 417 6.53 31.85 -6.36
CA PHE A 417 6.73 31.64 -4.93
C PHE A 417 8.15 32.02 -4.50
N ASP A 418 8.32 32.45 -3.25
CA ASP A 418 9.64 32.69 -2.66
C ASP A 418 10.32 31.35 -2.33
N LEU A 419 11.36 31.00 -3.08
CA LEU A 419 12.04 29.71 -2.96
C LEU A 419 12.81 29.56 -1.64
N ASP A 420 13.26 30.66 -1.04
CA ASP A 420 13.93 30.64 0.25
C ASP A 420 12.93 30.41 1.39
N GLU A 421 11.76 31.05 1.31
CA GLU A 421 10.64 30.79 2.22
C GLU A 421 10.16 29.34 2.10
N PHE A 422 9.99 28.86 0.87
CA PHE A 422 9.62 27.48 0.58
C PHE A 422 10.59 26.50 1.24
N ALA A 423 11.89 26.68 1.00
CA ALA A 423 12.94 25.81 1.55
C ALA A 423 12.95 25.85 3.08
N GLN A 424 12.90 27.05 3.67
CA GLN A 424 12.90 27.22 5.12
C GLN A 424 11.68 26.57 5.80
N LYS A 425 10.49 26.72 5.23
CA LYS A 425 9.26 26.15 5.82
C LYS A 425 9.18 24.64 5.66
N LEU A 426 9.67 24.11 4.53
CA LEU A 426 9.64 22.68 4.26
C LEU A 426 10.74 21.91 5.02
N TYR A 427 11.96 22.43 5.03
CA TYR A 427 13.15 21.72 5.52
C TYR A 427 13.71 22.26 6.84
N GLU A 428 13.13 23.33 7.38
CA GLU A 428 13.62 24.03 8.58
C GLU A 428 15.03 24.65 8.41
N THR A 429 15.54 24.66 7.18
CA THR A 429 16.85 25.20 6.81
C THR A 429 16.86 25.74 5.38
N LYS A 430 17.77 26.69 5.11
CA LYS A 430 18.12 27.18 3.76
C LYS A 430 19.50 26.70 3.31
N ASP A 431 20.12 25.80 4.06
CA ASP A 431 21.44 25.27 3.75
C ASP A 431 21.42 24.46 2.44
N SER A 432 22.21 24.91 1.47
CA SER A 432 22.37 24.24 0.19
C SER A 432 23.09 22.89 0.30
N GLU A 433 23.63 22.49 1.45
CA GLU A 433 24.08 21.11 1.69
C GLU A 433 22.90 20.13 1.82
N HIS A 434 21.70 20.61 2.18
CA HIS A 434 20.49 19.81 2.19
C HIS A 434 20.02 19.52 0.75
N PRO A 435 19.90 18.24 0.31
CA PRO A 435 19.54 17.93 -1.07
C PRO A 435 18.17 18.45 -1.51
N GLY A 436 17.22 18.50 -0.56
CA GLY A 436 15.90 19.08 -0.81
C GLY A 436 15.93 20.60 -1.03
N VAL A 437 16.81 21.32 -0.31
CA VAL A 437 16.96 22.77 -0.47
C VAL A 437 17.54 23.09 -1.83
N ARG A 438 18.59 22.37 -2.26
CA ARG A 438 19.14 22.51 -3.62
C ARG A 438 18.10 22.29 -4.71
N ARG A 439 17.20 21.31 -4.51
CA ARG A 439 16.10 21.07 -5.44
C ARG A 439 15.17 22.28 -5.52
N VAL A 440 14.72 22.81 -4.39
CA VAL A 440 13.84 23.99 -4.37
C VAL A 440 14.52 25.22 -5.00
N GLN A 441 15.80 25.45 -4.69
CA GLN A 441 16.58 26.54 -5.28
C GLN A 441 16.80 26.39 -6.79
N SER A 442 16.66 25.17 -7.33
CA SER A 442 16.76 24.91 -8.77
C SER A 442 15.46 25.12 -9.53
N TYR A 443 14.34 25.38 -8.83
CA TYR A 443 13.05 25.59 -9.45
C TYR A 443 13.03 26.84 -10.35
N PHE A 444 12.29 26.71 -11.44
CA PHE A 444 11.90 27.80 -12.31
C PHE A 444 10.94 28.77 -11.61
N PRO A 445 10.71 29.98 -12.17
CA PRO A 445 9.91 31.01 -11.51
C PRO A 445 8.43 30.66 -11.31
N TRP A 446 7.86 29.80 -12.17
CA TRP A 446 6.42 29.59 -12.25
C TRP A 446 5.99 28.21 -11.76
N PHE A 447 4.82 28.18 -11.14
CA PHE A 447 4.10 27.00 -10.73
C PHE A 447 2.71 27.00 -11.34
N LEU A 448 2.25 25.82 -11.73
CA LEU A 448 0.88 25.59 -12.19
C LEU A 448 0.17 24.66 -11.21
N GLY A 449 -0.96 25.10 -10.70
CA GLY A 449 -1.84 24.33 -9.82
C GLY A 449 -3.15 23.98 -10.51
N GLY A 450 -3.71 22.82 -10.20
CA GLY A 450 -4.98 22.37 -10.75
C GLY A 450 -5.09 20.86 -10.86
N LYS A 451 -6.32 20.39 -11.14
CA LYS A 451 -6.65 18.96 -11.21
C LYS A 451 -6.02 18.30 -12.41
N VAL A 452 -5.66 17.03 -12.26
CA VAL A 452 -5.06 16.23 -13.34
C VAL A 452 -6.00 15.11 -13.76
N ASP A 453 -5.91 14.67 -15.01
CA ASP A 453 -6.55 13.46 -15.53
C ASP A 453 -5.52 12.64 -16.31
N LEU A 454 -5.17 11.46 -15.79
CA LEU A 454 -4.12 10.60 -16.33
C LEU A 454 -4.65 9.82 -17.53
N ILE A 455 -3.99 10.00 -18.67
CA ILE A 455 -4.24 9.27 -19.93
C ILE A 455 -3.50 7.93 -19.89
N ARG A 456 -2.27 7.93 -19.40
CA ARG A 456 -1.38 6.77 -19.48
C ARG A 456 -0.52 6.68 -18.24
N ARG A 457 -0.35 5.46 -17.71
CA ARG A 457 0.58 5.18 -16.61
C ARG A 457 2.03 5.18 -17.10
N ARG A 458 2.95 5.57 -16.23
CA ARG A 458 4.39 5.60 -16.45
C ARG A 458 4.92 4.20 -16.78
N PRO A 459 5.80 4.05 -17.78
CA PRO A 459 6.52 2.81 -18.01
C PRO A 459 7.46 2.52 -16.83
N SER A 460 7.57 1.25 -16.43
CA SER A 460 8.44 0.84 -15.33
C SER A 460 8.90 -0.60 -15.52
N ALA A 461 10.17 -0.88 -15.25
CA ALA A 461 10.70 -2.24 -15.28
C ALA A 461 10.17 -3.12 -14.12
N GLN A 462 9.53 -2.52 -13.12
CA GLN A 462 8.93 -3.20 -11.97
C GLN A 462 7.40 -3.08 -11.96
N LYS A 463 6.77 -2.82 -13.12
CA LYS A 463 5.32 -2.51 -13.21
C LYS A 463 4.44 -3.60 -12.60
N GLU A 464 4.85 -4.87 -12.68
CA GLU A 464 4.13 -6.00 -12.10
C GLU A 464 3.98 -5.92 -10.57
N TYR A 465 4.90 -5.23 -9.88
CA TYR A 465 4.85 -5.03 -8.43
C TYR A 465 4.21 -3.69 -8.03
N GLU A 466 3.97 -2.78 -8.97
CA GLU A 466 3.39 -1.45 -8.71
C GLU A 466 1.87 -1.54 -8.50
N LEU A 467 1.48 -2.09 -7.36
CA LEU A 467 0.09 -2.16 -6.90
C LEU A 467 -0.49 -0.75 -6.74
N THR A 468 -1.69 -0.54 -7.27
CA THR A 468 -2.49 0.64 -6.96
C THR A 468 -3.17 0.49 -5.58
N PRO A 469 -3.55 1.60 -4.92
CA PRO A 469 -4.32 1.54 -3.67
C PRO A 469 -5.59 0.68 -3.79
N ARG A 470 -6.33 0.79 -4.89
CA ARG A 470 -7.52 -0.05 -5.16
C ARG A 470 -7.19 -1.55 -5.17
N GLN A 471 -6.11 -1.94 -5.86
CA GLN A 471 -5.67 -3.34 -5.91
C GLN A 471 -5.24 -3.86 -4.54
N ALA A 472 -4.46 -3.08 -3.80
CA ALA A 472 -4.00 -3.45 -2.46
C ALA A 472 -5.18 -3.61 -1.49
N ARG A 473 -6.09 -2.63 -1.44
CA ARG A 473 -7.32 -2.69 -0.62
C ARG A 473 -8.14 -3.91 -0.95
N ARG A 474 -8.36 -4.21 -2.24
CA ARG A 474 -9.09 -5.41 -2.67
C ARG A 474 -8.39 -6.68 -2.19
N LEU A 475 -7.07 -6.79 -2.35
CA LEU A 475 -6.29 -7.94 -1.87
C LEU A 475 -6.44 -8.16 -0.37
N PHE A 476 -6.32 -7.09 0.44
CA PHE A 476 -6.47 -7.17 1.90
C PHE A 476 -7.88 -7.60 2.28
N SER A 477 -8.88 -7.03 1.61
CA SER A 477 -10.31 -7.35 1.80
C SER A 477 -10.63 -8.81 1.49
N GLU A 478 -10.05 -9.33 0.39
CA GLU A 478 -10.17 -10.71 -0.05
C GLU A 478 -9.47 -11.70 0.89
N ARG A 479 -8.42 -11.26 1.58
CA ARG A 479 -7.76 -12.01 2.67
C ARG A 479 -8.50 -11.88 4.00
N GLY A 480 -9.52 -11.02 4.08
CA GLY A 480 -10.28 -10.78 5.30
C GLY A 480 -9.50 -9.99 6.36
N TRP A 481 -8.46 -9.28 5.95
CA TRP A 481 -7.64 -8.46 6.83
C TRP A 481 -8.38 -7.19 7.24
N ARG A 482 -8.24 -6.80 8.51
CA ARG A 482 -8.68 -5.52 9.07
C ARG A 482 -7.48 -4.71 9.53
N THR A 483 -6.62 -5.34 10.33
CA THR A 483 -5.40 -4.73 10.88
C THR A 483 -4.23 -5.04 9.98
N VAL A 484 -3.87 -4.08 9.12
CA VAL A 484 -2.72 -4.19 8.21
C VAL A 484 -1.62 -3.22 8.63
N VAL A 485 -0.39 -3.74 8.76
CA VAL A 485 0.82 -2.97 9.07
C VAL A 485 1.54 -2.61 7.77
N GLY A 486 1.75 -1.33 7.50
CA GLY A 486 2.57 -0.87 6.39
C GLY A 486 4.04 -0.75 6.78
N PHE A 487 4.94 -1.27 5.94
CA PHE A 487 6.39 -1.14 6.11
C PHE A 487 7.04 -0.46 4.90
N HIS A 488 7.67 0.69 5.15
CA HIS A 488 8.40 1.45 4.15
C HIS A 488 9.90 1.12 4.19
N THR A 489 10.52 0.94 3.02
CA THR A 489 11.97 0.68 2.94
C THR A 489 12.55 1.08 1.58
N ARG A 490 13.87 1.31 1.58
CA ARG A 490 14.68 1.56 0.38
C ARG A 490 15.80 0.53 0.22
N ASN A 491 15.88 -0.43 1.14
CA ASN A 491 17.01 -1.34 1.31
C ASN A 491 16.60 -2.80 1.15
N VAL A 492 17.58 -3.63 0.79
CA VAL A 492 17.49 -5.09 0.95
C VAL A 492 17.21 -5.42 2.42
N ILE A 493 16.38 -6.44 2.64
CA ILE A 493 16.02 -6.87 3.99
C ILE A 493 17.22 -7.49 4.74
N HIS A 494 17.34 -7.17 6.02
CA HIS A 494 18.30 -7.75 6.96
C HIS A 494 17.57 -8.11 8.27
N ARG A 495 18.26 -8.73 9.22
CA ARG A 495 17.64 -9.30 10.42
C ARG A 495 16.96 -8.26 11.32
N SER A 496 17.47 -7.03 11.42
CA SER A 496 16.73 -5.96 12.12
C SER A 496 15.42 -5.56 11.41
N HIS A 497 15.35 -5.56 10.08
CA HIS A 497 14.08 -5.29 9.37
C HIS A 497 13.07 -6.42 9.61
N GLU A 498 13.54 -7.67 9.55
CA GLU A 498 12.73 -8.85 9.86
C GLU A 498 12.16 -8.78 11.28
N PHE A 499 13.00 -8.48 12.28
CA PHE A 499 12.58 -8.29 13.66
C PHE A 499 11.50 -7.20 13.78
N ILE A 500 11.76 -6.00 13.22
CA ILE A 500 10.80 -4.88 13.27
C ILE A 500 9.46 -5.27 12.66
N GLN A 501 9.47 -5.95 11.50
CA GLN A 501 8.26 -6.33 10.79
C GLN A 501 7.43 -7.35 11.59
N LEU A 502 8.07 -8.39 12.11
CA LEU A 502 7.39 -9.43 12.88
C LEU A 502 6.91 -8.92 14.24
N SER A 503 7.75 -8.16 14.96
CA SER A 503 7.36 -7.53 16.23
C SER A 503 6.25 -6.50 16.04
N ALA A 504 6.23 -5.77 14.93
CA ALA A 504 5.14 -4.84 14.63
C ALA A 504 3.81 -5.60 14.46
N MET A 505 3.81 -6.70 13.71
CA MET A 505 2.62 -7.54 13.55
C MET A 505 2.13 -8.09 14.89
N GLU A 506 3.04 -8.59 15.72
CA GLU A 506 2.71 -9.15 17.03
C GLU A 506 2.12 -8.10 17.97
N ARG A 507 2.77 -6.94 18.11
CA ARG A 507 2.36 -5.86 19.04
C ARG A 507 0.92 -5.37 18.81
N VAL A 508 0.45 -5.37 17.56
CA VAL A 508 -0.90 -4.91 17.22
C VAL A 508 -1.83 -6.04 16.80
N SER A 509 -1.40 -7.31 16.97
CA SER A 509 -2.15 -8.50 16.52
C SER A 509 -2.63 -8.35 15.06
N ALA A 510 -1.71 -7.94 14.18
CA ALA A 510 -2.03 -7.65 12.79
C ALA A 510 -2.47 -8.90 12.01
N ASP A 511 -3.48 -8.74 11.18
CA ASP A 511 -3.91 -9.76 10.21
C ASP A 511 -2.89 -9.91 9.07
N GLY A 512 -2.17 -8.83 8.75
CA GLY A 512 -1.19 -8.84 7.67
C GLY A 512 -0.19 -7.68 7.65
N LEU A 513 0.88 -7.89 6.89
CA LEU A 513 1.95 -6.94 6.65
C LEU A 513 2.01 -6.57 5.17
N PHE A 514 1.98 -5.27 4.88
CA PHE A 514 2.21 -4.71 3.56
C PHE A 514 3.64 -4.16 3.47
N VAL A 515 4.53 -4.95 2.87
CA VAL A 515 5.91 -4.55 2.59
C VAL A 515 5.90 -3.73 1.31
N HIS A 516 6.32 -2.47 1.41
CA HIS A 516 6.14 -1.50 0.33
C HIS A 516 7.45 -0.74 0.01
N PRO A 517 8.47 -1.41 -0.57
CA PRO A 517 9.75 -0.80 -0.95
C PRO A 517 9.63 0.27 -2.03
N VAL A 518 10.49 1.29 -1.95
CA VAL A 518 10.57 2.36 -2.96
C VAL A 518 11.36 1.90 -4.19
N VAL A 519 10.83 2.18 -5.38
CA VAL A 519 11.44 1.83 -6.67
C VAL A 519 11.71 3.02 -7.60
N GLY A 520 11.43 4.26 -7.19
CA GLY A 520 11.80 5.43 -7.96
C GLY A 520 13.30 5.73 -7.93
N LYS A 521 13.68 6.93 -8.36
CA LYS A 521 15.08 7.34 -8.55
C LYS A 521 15.91 7.11 -7.28
N LYS A 522 17.01 6.36 -7.45
CA LYS A 522 17.91 5.93 -6.37
C LYS A 522 19.23 6.69 -6.37
N LYS A 523 19.92 6.68 -5.24
CA LYS A 523 21.26 7.25 -5.13
C LYS A 523 22.33 6.26 -5.56
N PRO A 524 23.50 6.76 -6.00
CA PRO A 524 24.70 5.93 -6.15
C PRO A 524 24.97 5.13 -4.87
N GLY A 525 25.23 3.84 -5.02
CA GLY A 525 25.47 2.91 -3.93
C GLY A 525 24.21 2.35 -3.26
N ASP A 526 23.00 2.70 -3.70
CA ASP A 526 21.78 2.00 -3.29
C ASP A 526 21.67 0.65 -4.01
N PHE A 527 20.99 -0.35 -3.42
CA PHE A 527 20.67 -1.58 -4.13
C PHE A 527 19.67 -1.32 -5.28
N LEU A 528 19.88 -1.95 -6.43
CA LEU A 528 18.88 -1.94 -7.52
C LEU A 528 17.56 -2.54 -7.03
N ALA A 529 16.43 -2.01 -7.53
CA ALA A 529 15.08 -2.42 -7.13
C ALA A 529 14.86 -3.94 -7.26
N LYS A 530 15.39 -4.55 -8.33
CA LYS A 530 15.35 -6.00 -8.58
C LYS A 530 15.77 -6.82 -7.35
N TYR A 531 16.93 -6.53 -6.75
CA TYR A 531 17.45 -7.30 -5.62
C TYR A 531 16.72 -7.05 -4.31
N ILE A 532 16.13 -5.86 -4.15
CA ILE A 532 15.27 -5.58 -3.00
C ILE A 532 14.02 -6.44 -3.07
N ILE A 533 13.36 -6.44 -4.23
CA ILE A 533 12.14 -7.22 -4.48
C ILE A 533 12.43 -8.71 -4.27
N GLN A 534 13.45 -9.25 -4.94
CA GLN A 534 13.83 -10.65 -4.82
C GLN A 534 14.15 -11.06 -3.37
N ALA A 535 14.81 -10.19 -2.60
CA ALA A 535 15.08 -10.48 -1.19
C ALA A 535 13.80 -10.59 -0.35
N TYR A 536 12.81 -9.72 -0.59
CA TYR A 536 11.52 -9.81 0.10
C TYR A 536 10.67 -10.99 -0.37
N GLU A 537 10.68 -11.31 -1.66
CA GLU A 537 10.02 -12.52 -2.17
C GLU A 537 10.59 -13.77 -1.50
N LYS A 538 11.92 -13.84 -1.38
CA LYS A 538 12.60 -14.95 -0.70
C LYS A 538 12.21 -15.04 0.79
N MET A 539 12.00 -13.90 1.44
CA MET A 539 11.45 -13.86 2.80
C MET A 539 10.02 -14.39 2.88
N MET A 540 9.15 -14.02 1.95
CA MET A 540 7.78 -14.52 1.90
C MET A 540 7.70 -16.02 1.59
N GLU A 541 8.61 -16.51 0.74
CA GLU A 541 8.69 -17.92 0.38
C GLU A 541 9.10 -18.79 1.58
N GLU A 542 10.08 -18.36 2.37
CA GLU A 542 10.75 -19.26 3.31
C GLU A 542 10.65 -18.90 4.79
N PHE A 543 10.51 -17.62 5.12
CA PHE A 543 10.73 -17.14 6.50
C PHE A 543 9.50 -16.48 7.13
N TYR A 544 8.64 -15.84 6.34
CA TYR A 544 7.43 -15.23 6.86
C TYR A 544 6.27 -16.22 7.06
N PRO A 545 5.36 -15.92 8.01
CA PRO A 545 4.14 -16.71 8.15
C PRO A 545 3.37 -16.74 6.83
N LYS A 546 2.89 -17.92 6.44
CA LYS A 546 2.17 -18.10 5.17
C LYS A 546 0.92 -17.23 5.13
N ASP A 547 0.59 -16.73 3.93
CA ASP A 547 -0.56 -15.86 3.65
C ASP A 547 -0.61 -14.53 4.42
N SER A 548 0.43 -14.17 5.18
CA SER A 548 0.43 -13.01 6.10
C SER A 548 1.08 -11.73 5.53
N VAL A 549 1.76 -11.83 4.38
CA VAL A 549 2.51 -10.71 3.79
C VAL A 549 2.04 -10.44 2.36
N VAL A 550 1.95 -9.17 1.99
CA VAL A 550 1.81 -8.68 0.62
C VAL A 550 3.00 -7.79 0.30
N LEU A 551 3.63 -8.02 -0.85
CA LEU A 551 4.66 -7.17 -1.41
C LEU A 551 4.07 -6.30 -2.52
N GLY A 552 4.31 -5.00 -2.46
CA GLY A 552 4.07 -4.07 -3.56
C GLY A 552 5.21 -3.06 -3.64
N THR A 553 5.36 -2.33 -4.73
CA THR A 553 6.40 -1.31 -4.88
C THR A 553 5.83 0.09 -4.91
N PHE A 554 6.50 1.01 -4.21
CA PHE A 554 6.11 2.41 -4.12
C PHE A 554 6.92 3.23 -5.13
N ALA A 555 6.32 3.57 -6.26
CA ALA A 555 6.91 4.43 -7.27
C ALA A 555 6.94 5.89 -6.78
N THR A 556 7.98 6.27 -6.05
CA THR A 556 8.22 7.63 -5.57
C THR A 556 9.70 7.91 -5.45
N TYR A 557 10.07 9.17 -5.23
CA TYR A 557 11.43 9.61 -4.98
C TYR A 557 11.52 10.30 -3.62
N SER A 558 12.73 10.34 -3.04
CA SER A 558 12.93 11.00 -1.75
C SER A 558 13.00 12.51 -1.88
N ARG A 559 12.25 13.19 -1.04
CA ARG A 559 12.25 14.65 -0.91
C ARG A 559 13.18 15.13 0.20
N TYR A 560 13.65 14.19 1.02
CA TYR A 560 14.55 14.40 2.16
C TYR A 560 13.95 15.33 3.21
N ALA A 561 12.62 15.32 3.36
CA ALA A 561 11.91 16.19 4.27
C ALA A 561 11.68 15.55 5.65
N GLY A 562 12.51 14.57 6.02
CA GLY A 562 12.60 13.97 7.35
C GLY A 562 11.22 13.70 7.98
N PRO A 563 10.83 14.41 9.06
CA PRO A 563 9.56 14.21 9.75
C PRO A 563 8.32 14.43 8.88
N ARG A 564 8.31 15.46 8.00
CA ARG A 564 7.19 15.70 7.08
C ARG A 564 7.03 14.55 6.09
N GLU A 565 8.14 13.97 5.65
CA GLU A 565 8.11 12.82 4.74
C GLU A 565 7.66 11.53 5.43
N ALA A 566 7.93 11.36 6.73
CA ALA A 566 7.40 10.24 7.52
C ALA A 566 5.85 10.28 7.64
N LEU A 567 5.27 11.47 7.84
CA LEU A 567 3.81 11.64 7.80
C LEU A 567 3.25 11.35 6.40
N PHE A 568 3.90 11.85 5.35
CA PHE A 568 3.47 11.63 3.98
C PHE A 568 3.47 10.14 3.60
N THR A 569 4.53 9.41 3.96
CA THR A 569 4.61 7.97 3.65
C THR A 569 3.56 7.18 4.42
N ALA A 570 3.22 7.59 5.66
CA ALA A 570 2.11 7.02 6.44
C ALA A 570 0.75 7.26 5.76
N ILE A 571 0.45 8.50 5.35
CA ILE A 571 -0.77 8.86 4.60
C ILE A 571 -0.89 8.01 3.33
N CYS A 572 0.21 7.85 2.58
CA CYS A 572 0.22 6.97 1.42
C CYS A 572 -0.16 5.53 1.79
N ARG A 573 0.34 4.99 2.92
CA ARG A 573 -0.02 3.62 3.36
C ARG A 573 -1.47 3.52 3.85
N GLN A 574 -2.00 4.59 4.46
CA GLN A 574 -3.43 4.68 4.77
C GLN A 574 -4.26 4.55 3.51
N ASN A 575 -3.91 5.25 2.44
CA ASN A 575 -4.61 5.16 1.16
C ASN A 575 -4.55 3.74 0.55
N PHE A 576 -3.49 2.98 0.80
CA PHE A 576 -3.40 1.56 0.41
C PHE A 576 -4.21 0.61 1.32
N GLY A 577 -4.78 1.09 2.43
CA GLY A 577 -5.58 0.29 3.37
C GLY A 577 -4.82 -0.17 4.63
N CYS A 578 -3.65 0.38 4.91
CA CYS A 578 -2.91 0.06 6.15
C CYS A 578 -3.46 0.82 7.34
N SER A 579 -3.99 0.12 8.33
CA SER A 579 -4.40 0.68 9.63
C SER A 579 -3.25 1.19 10.49
N HIS A 580 -2.05 0.60 10.31
CA HIS A 580 -0.87 0.89 11.10
C HIS A 580 0.35 1.11 10.19
N PHE A 581 1.33 1.87 10.66
CA PHE A 581 2.54 2.14 9.89
C PHE A 581 3.80 2.12 10.75
N VAL A 582 4.82 1.37 10.33
CA VAL A 582 6.10 1.31 11.05
C VAL A 582 6.90 2.57 10.81
N VAL A 583 7.29 3.24 11.90
CA VAL A 583 8.15 4.43 11.87
C VAL A 583 9.42 4.14 12.66
N GLY A 584 10.53 3.98 11.93
CA GLY A 584 11.86 3.83 12.51
C GLY A 584 12.48 5.16 12.99
N ARG A 585 13.58 5.07 13.73
CA ARG A 585 14.46 6.21 14.03
C ARG A 585 15.01 6.83 12.74
N ASP A 586 15.05 8.16 12.68
CA ASP A 586 15.54 8.93 11.52
C ASP A 586 14.85 8.55 10.19
N HIS A 587 13.56 8.20 10.26
CA HIS A 587 12.77 7.84 9.08
C HIS A 587 12.83 8.97 8.05
N THR A 588 13.23 8.62 6.81
CA THR A 588 13.38 9.54 5.67
C THR A 588 14.33 10.73 5.89
N GLY A 589 15.14 10.71 6.96
CA GLY A 589 16.14 11.73 7.24
C GLY A 589 17.30 11.75 6.25
N VAL A 590 18.07 12.84 6.29
CA VAL A 590 19.29 13.02 5.51
C VAL A 590 20.36 13.68 6.36
N GLY A 591 21.56 13.09 6.36
CA GLY A 591 22.69 13.60 7.16
C GLY A 591 22.30 13.74 8.63
N ASN A 592 22.61 14.90 9.21
CA ASN A 592 22.24 15.27 10.58
C ASN A 592 21.27 16.46 10.63
N PHE A 593 20.50 16.69 9.56
CA PHE A 593 19.61 17.85 9.46
C PHE A 593 18.37 17.76 10.37
N TYR A 594 17.99 16.55 10.80
CA TYR A 594 16.85 16.34 11.67
C TYR A 594 17.28 15.58 12.93
N HIS A 595 16.65 15.91 14.06
CA HIS A 595 16.84 15.13 15.28
C HIS A 595 16.33 13.69 15.06
N PRO A 596 17.02 12.63 15.51
CA PRO A 596 16.65 11.26 15.19
C PRO A 596 15.24 10.82 15.64
N LYS A 597 14.66 11.48 16.65
CA LYS A 597 13.28 11.24 17.12
C LYS A 597 12.24 12.16 16.49
N ALA A 598 12.63 13.15 15.69
CA ALA A 598 11.69 14.09 15.10
C ALA A 598 10.63 13.38 14.23
N SER A 599 11.01 12.30 13.54
CA SER A 599 10.06 11.48 12.76
C SER A 599 9.05 10.72 13.62
N HIS A 600 9.29 10.52 14.92
CA HIS A 600 8.30 9.97 15.86
C HIS A 600 7.40 11.08 16.42
N GLU A 601 8.03 12.16 16.89
CA GLU A 601 7.38 13.30 17.56
C GLU A 601 6.39 14.04 16.65
N VAL A 602 6.64 14.05 15.34
CA VAL A 602 5.76 14.73 14.38
C VAL A 602 4.35 14.14 14.37
N PHE A 603 4.18 12.85 14.65
CA PHE A 603 2.86 12.20 14.71
C PHE A 603 2.04 12.68 15.92
N ASP A 604 2.69 13.08 17.01
CA ASP A 604 1.99 13.57 18.21
C ASP A 604 1.30 14.92 17.95
N LYS A 605 1.70 15.65 16.90
CA LYS A 605 1.06 16.90 16.46
C LYS A 605 -0.26 16.68 15.71
N PHE A 606 -0.55 15.44 15.30
CA PHE A 606 -1.69 15.10 14.45
C PHE A 606 -2.46 13.89 14.99
N PRO A 607 -3.14 14.04 16.15
CA PRO A 607 -3.93 12.95 16.73
C PRO A 607 -5.15 12.55 15.89
N ASP A 608 -5.56 13.41 14.95
CA ASP A 608 -6.63 13.21 13.97
C ASP A 608 -6.17 12.45 12.70
N LEU A 609 -4.91 11.99 12.63
CA LEU A 609 -4.44 11.15 11.54
C LEU A 609 -5.07 9.75 11.60
N GLY A 610 -5.64 9.28 10.50
CA GLY A 610 -6.37 8.01 10.44
C GLY A 610 -5.52 6.74 10.52
N ILE A 611 -4.18 6.85 10.50
CA ILE A 611 -3.25 5.71 10.56
C ILE A 611 -2.39 5.76 11.81
N ILE A 612 -2.27 4.62 12.49
CA ILE A 612 -1.61 4.53 13.80
C ILE A 612 -0.10 4.22 13.61
N PRO A 613 0.82 5.07 14.09
CA PRO A 613 2.25 4.79 13.99
C PRO A 613 2.70 3.71 14.99
N ILE A 614 3.53 2.77 14.53
CA ILE A 614 4.25 1.81 15.37
C ILE A 614 5.72 2.25 15.41
N ARG A 615 6.14 2.82 16.54
CA ARG A 615 7.46 3.43 16.71
C ARG A 615 8.51 2.37 17.07
N PHE A 616 9.60 2.37 16.31
CA PHE A 616 10.80 1.59 16.62
C PHE A 616 12.02 2.51 16.71
N ASP A 617 12.75 2.40 17.82
CA ASP A 617 14.07 3.00 18.01
C ASP A 617 15.14 2.08 17.42
N ARG A 618 16.37 2.12 17.94
CA ARG A 618 17.43 1.22 17.51
C ARG A 618 17.11 -0.23 17.85
N VAL A 619 17.44 -1.12 16.92
CA VAL A 619 17.42 -2.56 17.11
C VAL A 619 18.85 -3.06 16.98
N PHE A 620 19.33 -3.80 17.98
CA PHE A 620 20.65 -4.40 18.00
C PHE A 620 20.55 -5.92 18.16
N TYR A 621 21.62 -6.64 17.81
CA TYR A 621 21.78 -8.06 18.11
C TYR A 621 22.62 -8.23 19.38
N SER A 622 22.09 -8.92 20.38
CA SER A 622 22.82 -9.28 21.60
C SER A 622 23.67 -10.52 21.34
N LYS A 623 24.98 -10.46 21.60
CA LYS A 623 25.84 -11.66 21.48
C LYS A 623 25.52 -12.67 22.58
N SER A 624 25.30 -12.20 23.81
CA SER A 624 25.02 -13.06 24.96
C SER A 624 23.66 -13.78 24.89
N GLN A 625 22.63 -13.12 24.37
CA GLN A 625 21.27 -13.67 24.25
C GLN A 625 20.94 -14.23 22.85
N GLU A 626 21.86 -14.09 21.90
CA GLU A 626 21.75 -14.56 20.51
C GLU A 626 20.46 -14.15 19.79
N LYS A 627 19.94 -12.95 20.09
CA LYS A 627 18.69 -12.44 19.52
C LYS A 627 18.73 -10.94 19.25
N HIS A 628 17.80 -10.48 18.41
CA HIS A 628 17.57 -9.06 18.18
C HIS A 628 16.70 -8.48 19.30
N ILE A 629 17.01 -7.27 19.74
CA ILE A 629 16.33 -6.58 20.83
C ILE A 629 16.05 -5.14 20.40
N HIS A 630 14.83 -4.66 20.67
CA HIS A 630 14.49 -3.24 20.56
C HIS A 630 15.05 -2.51 21.78
N GLU A 631 15.98 -1.58 21.57
CA GLU A 631 16.82 -1.01 22.64
C GLU A 631 16.08 -0.49 23.89
N PRO A 632 14.94 0.21 23.79
CA PRO A 632 14.16 0.66 24.95
C PRO A 632 13.61 -0.47 25.83
N GLU A 633 13.49 -1.70 25.32
CA GLU A 633 13.05 -2.87 26.09
C GLU A 633 14.18 -3.46 26.94
N ALA A 634 15.43 -3.05 26.71
CA ALA A 634 16.61 -3.51 27.46
C ALA A 634 17.59 -2.35 27.72
N PRO A 635 17.20 -1.33 28.50
CA PRO A 635 18.02 -0.12 28.72
C PRO A 635 19.34 -0.40 29.45
N GLU A 636 19.38 -1.46 30.27
CA GLU A 636 20.56 -1.84 31.06
C GLU A 636 21.52 -2.80 30.32
N HIS A 637 21.27 -3.08 29.03
CA HIS A 637 22.07 -4.01 28.25
C HIS A 637 23.46 -3.42 27.93
N ALA A 638 24.53 -4.14 28.28
CA ALA A 638 25.91 -3.67 28.11
C ALA A 638 26.26 -3.38 26.64
N GLU A 639 26.88 -2.22 26.37
CA GLU A 639 27.23 -1.77 25.02
C GLU A 639 28.18 -2.73 24.30
N GLU A 640 29.11 -3.36 25.02
CA GLU A 640 30.05 -4.32 24.43
C GLU A 640 29.34 -5.57 23.90
N ASP A 641 28.13 -5.86 24.37
CA ASP A 641 27.32 -6.99 23.91
C ASP A 641 26.44 -6.66 22.69
N LYS A 642 26.30 -5.37 22.34
CA LYS A 642 25.45 -4.91 21.24
C LYS A 642 26.19 -4.94 19.91
N LEU A 643 25.67 -5.70 18.95
CA LEU A 643 26.08 -5.63 17.54
C LEU A 643 25.04 -4.87 16.72
N HIS A 644 25.47 -3.84 16.00
CA HIS A 644 24.60 -3.00 15.19
C HIS A 644 24.66 -3.37 13.71
N ILE A 645 23.52 -3.23 13.04
CA ILE A 645 23.38 -3.45 11.60
C ILE A 645 23.49 -2.11 10.88
N SER A 646 24.48 -1.98 10.00
CA SER A 646 24.76 -0.79 9.20
C SER A 646 24.68 -1.12 7.72
N GLY A 647 23.85 -0.39 6.96
CA GLY A 647 23.76 -0.56 5.51
C GLY A 647 25.08 -0.30 4.78
N THR A 648 25.95 0.55 5.32
CA THR A 648 27.29 0.78 4.76
C THR A 648 28.19 -0.44 4.93
N ASP A 649 28.09 -1.14 6.05
CA ASP A 649 28.91 -2.32 6.30
C ASP A 649 28.44 -3.51 5.46
N ALA A 650 27.12 -3.67 5.27
CA ALA A 650 26.56 -4.63 4.33
C ALA A 650 27.11 -4.42 2.91
N ARG A 651 27.06 -3.18 2.42
CA ARG A 651 27.54 -2.83 1.07
C ARG A 651 29.02 -3.13 0.91
N LYS A 652 29.85 -2.67 1.84
CA LYS A 652 31.30 -2.94 1.83
C LYS A 652 31.60 -4.44 1.85
N ALA A 653 30.83 -5.25 2.57
CA ALA A 653 31.01 -6.71 2.56
C ALA A 653 30.71 -7.28 1.17
N PHE A 654 29.58 -6.94 0.56
CA PHE A 654 29.22 -7.40 -0.78
C PHE A 654 30.17 -6.90 -1.86
N GLU A 655 30.66 -5.66 -1.79
CA GLU A 655 31.67 -5.12 -2.70
C GLU A 655 33.01 -5.89 -2.63
N ARG A 656 33.34 -6.47 -1.47
CA ARG A 656 34.49 -7.39 -1.30
C ARG A 656 34.18 -8.84 -1.71
N GLY A 657 32.93 -9.13 -2.10
CA GLY A 657 32.49 -10.50 -2.40
C GLY A 657 32.26 -11.37 -1.15
N GLU A 658 32.11 -10.75 0.03
CA GLU A 658 31.93 -11.41 1.33
C GLU A 658 30.45 -11.39 1.76
N ALA A 659 29.99 -12.45 2.41
CA ALA A 659 28.66 -12.52 3.01
C ALA A 659 28.67 -11.85 4.40
N PRO A 660 27.71 -10.95 4.71
CA PRO A 660 27.46 -10.56 6.08
C PRO A 660 27.12 -11.78 6.94
N PRO A 661 27.48 -11.77 8.24
CA PRO A 661 27.23 -12.90 9.15
C PRO A 661 25.72 -13.17 9.32
N ALA A 662 25.36 -14.39 9.73
CA ALA A 662 23.97 -14.84 9.80
C ALA A 662 23.08 -14.02 10.77
N TRP A 663 23.67 -13.47 11.84
CA TRP A 663 22.97 -12.56 12.75
C TRP A 663 22.64 -11.21 12.09
N PHE A 664 23.39 -10.80 11.06
CA PHE A 664 23.18 -9.57 10.33
C PHE A 664 22.15 -9.77 9.20
N MET A 665 22.37 -10.77 8.33
CA MET A 665 21.50 -11.06 7.19
C MET A 665 21.32 -12.56 7.05
N ARG A 666 20.12 -13.00 6.66
CA ARG A 666 19.82 -14.40 6.40
C ARG A 666 20.80 -14.94 5.33
N PRO A 667 21.50 -16.07 5.56
CA PRO A 667 22.52 -16.57 4.63
C PRO A 667 22.01 -16.75 3.19
N LYS A 668 20.75 -17.18 3.01
CA LYS A 668 20.14 -17.33 1.69
C LYS A 668 19.99 -16.01 0.92
N ILE A 669 19.73 -14.91 1.62
CA ILE A 669 19.65 -13.57 1.02
C ILE A 669 21.05 -13.08 0.65
N SER A 670 22.02 -13.26 1.55
CA SER A 670 23.42 -12.93 1.28
C SER A 670 23.96 -13.70 0.06
N GLN A 671 23.68 -15.01 -0.01
CA GLN A 671 24.14 -15.87 -1.09
C GLN A 671 23.54 -15.47 -2.44
N MET A 672 22.24 -15.16 -2.50
CA MET A 672 21.57 -14.65 -3.70
C MET A 672 22.29 -13.42 -4.27
N ILE A 673 22.69 -12.48 -3.40
CA ILE A 673 23.38 -11.27 -3.81
C ILE A 673 24.82 -11.57 -4.26
N ILE A 674 25.55 -12.42 -3.52
CA ILE A 674 26.91 -12.82 -3.88
C ILE A 674 26.95 -13.53 -5.23
N ASP A 675 25.99 -14.42 -5.47
CA ASP A 675 25.91 -15.14 -6.73
C ASP A 675 25.68 -14.16 -7.87
N ALA A 676 24.77 -13.20 -7.73
CA ALA A 676 24.57 -12.15 -8.73
C ALA A 676 25.87 -11.36 -9.04
N ILE A 677 26.62 -10.98 -7.99
CA ILE A 677 27.92 -10.30 -8.15
C ILE A 677 28.93 -11.20 -8.89
N LYS A 678 29.01 -12.48 -8.53
CA LYS A 678 29.92 -13.46 -9.18
C LYS A 678 29.58 -13.70 -10.64
N HIS A 679 28.31 -13.63 -11.02
CA HIS A 679 27.85 -13.72 -12.41
C HIS A 679 28.03 -12.41 -13.19
N GLY A 680 28.60 -11.37 -12.57
CA GLY A 680 28.87 -10.09 -13.21
C GLY A 680 27.64 -9.17 -13.31
N GLU A 681 26.56 -9.44 -12.57
CA GLU A 681 25.41 -8.56 -12.53
C GLU A 681 25.71 -7.30 -11.69
N GLU A 682 25.17 -6.16 -12.14
CA GLU A 682 25.20 -4.94 -11.34
C GLU A 682 24.18 -5.05 -10.21
N VAL A 683 24.64 -5.05 -8.95
CA VAL A 683 23.75 -5.12 -7.77
C VAL A 683 23.42 -3.74 -7.20
N PHE A 684 24.37 -2.82 -7.31
CA PHE A 684 24.25 -1.46 -6.82
C PHE A 684 24.01 -0.49 -7.96
N VAL A 685 23.22 0.54 -7.69
CA VAL A 685 23.11 1.73 -8.54
C VAL A 685 24.50 2.31 -8.63
N LYS A 686 25.14 2.18 -9.79
CA LYS A 686 26.39 2.89 -10.04
C LYS A 686 26.09 4.38 -9.98
N GLY A 687 27.03 5.14 -9.42
CA GLY A 687 27.03 6.57 -9.73
C GLY A 687 26.99 6.71 -11.25
N LYS A 688 26.25 7.69 -11.78
CA LYS A 688 26.74 8.29 -13.02
C LYS A 688 28.20 8.56 -12.70
N ALA A 689 29.14 7.91 -13.39
CA ALA A 689 30.53 8.33 -13.34
C ALA A 689 30.47 9.85 -13.42
N GLU A 690 31.10 10.57 -12.49
CA GLU A 690 31.23 12.01 -12.64
C GLU A 690 31.71 12.20 -14.07
N LYS A 691 30.80 12.67 -14.93
CA LYS A 691 31.20 13.00 -16.28
C LYS A 691 32.11 14.16 -16.01
N SER A 692 33.42 13.99 -16.22
CA SER A 692 34.36 15.09 -16.14
C SER A 692 33.70 16.26 -16.86
N PRO A 693 33.56 17.43 -16.22
CA PRO A 693 32.81 18.52 -16.82
C PRO A 693 33.32 18.77 -18.25
N GLY A 694 32.39 19.07 -19.15
CA GLY A 694 32.72 19.35 -20.53
C GLY A 694 33.74 20.45 -20.68
N GLN A 695 34.47 20.42 -21.79
CA GLN A 695 35.58 21.33 -22.03
C GLN A 695 35.05 22.71 -22.45
N VAL A 696 35.53 23.77 -21.82
CA VAL A 696 35.15 25.16 -22.13
C VAL A 696 36.21 25.78 -23.02
N LEU A 697 35.89 26.01 -24.29
CA LEU A 697 36.74 26.72 -25.24
C LEU A 697 36.37 28.20 -25.24
N TRP A 698 37.21 29.01 -24.59
CA TRP A 698 37.02 30.45 -24.46
C TRP A 698 37.73 31.19 -25.60
N PHE A 699 36.98 31.68 -26.58
CA PHE A 699 37.55 32.42 -27.70
C PHE A 699 37.62 33.90 -27.36
N THR A 700 38.83 34.50 -27.36
CA THR A 700 39.10 35.92 -27.09
C THR A 700 39.72 36.61 -28.30
N GLY A 701 39.47 37.92 -28.48
CA GLY A 701 39.96 38.69 -29.64
C GLY A 701 39.08 39.89 -29.98
N LEU A 702 39.62 40.82 -30.78
CA LEU A 702 38.88 42.02 -31.22
C LEU A 702 37.59 41.70 -31.98
N SER A 703 36.62 42.62 -31.98
CA SER A 703 35.43 42.45 -32.84
C SER A 703 35.85 42.34 -34.30
N GLY A 704 35.32 41.37 -35.05
CA GLY A 704 35.75 41.10 -36.43
C GLY A 704 36.97 40.17 -36.58
N SER A 705 37.55 39.67 -35.48
CA SER A 705 38.71 38.77 -35.52
C SER A 705 38.44 37.33 -35.98
N GLY A 706 37.16 36.94 -36.18
CA GLY A 706 36.77 35.61 -36.68
C GLY A 706 36.39 34.57 -35.63
N LYS A 707 36.34 34.93 -34.33
CA LYS A 707 35.98 34.03 -33.21
C LYS A 707 34.70 33.22 -33.46
N SER A 708 33.58 33.92 -33.68
CA SER A 708 32.26 33.28 -33.84
C SER A 708 32.24 32.34 -35.05
N THR A 709 32.91 32.71 -36.15
CA THR A 709 33.01 31.89 -37.36
C THR A 709 33.74 30.58 -37.09
N VAL A 710 34.87 30.62 -36.38
CA VAL A 710 35.65 29.42 -36.02
C VAL A 710 34.89 28.57 -35.00
N ALA A 711 34.26 29.19 -33.99
CA ALA A 711 33.45 28.49 -32.99
C ALA A 711 32.27 27.74 -33.63
N LEU A 712 31.52 28.37 -34.54
CA LEU A 712 30.40 27.73 -35.25
C LEU A 712 30.87 26.55 -36.11
N ARG A 713 31.96 26.70 -36.86
CA ARG A 713 32.50 25.61 -37.68
C ARG A 713 33.04 24.45 -36.83
N LEU A 714 33.66 24.75 -35.69
CA LEU A 714 34.09 23.74 -34.73
C LEU A 714 32.90 23.00 -34.12
N GLN A 715 31.82 23.71 -33.78
CA GLN A 715 30.57 23.11 -33.28
C GLN A 715 30.04 22.04 -34.25
N HIS A 716 29.93 22.35 -35.54
CA HIS A 716 29.49 21.38 -36.55
C HIS A 716 30.38 20.13 -36.59
N LYS A 717 31.70 20.30 -36.51
CA LYS A 717 32.67 19.19 -36.50
C LYS A 717 32.53 18.31 -35.24
N LEU A 718 32.33 18.91 -34.08
CA LEU A 718 32.15 18.21 -32.80
C LEU A 718 30.79 17.49 -32.73
N LEU A 719 29.71 18.12 -33.19
CA LEU A 719 28.38 17.49 -33.30
C LEU A 719 28.41 16.27 -34.23
N ALA A 720 29.19 16.31 -35.31
CA ALA A 720 29.36 15.18 -36.22
C ALA A 720 30.07 13.97 -35.59
N LEU A 721 30.79 14.16 -34.47
CA LEU A 721 31.36 13.08 -33.65
C LEU A 721 30.39 12.60 -32.55
N GLY A 722 29.14 13.08 -32.52
CA GLY A 722 28.16 12.74 -31.50
C GLY A 722 28.38 13.45 -30.16
N GLN A 723 29.25 14.47 -30.11
CA GLN A 723 29.47 15.27 -28.90
C GLN A 723 28.30 16.23 -28.67
N ARG A 724 27.91 16.46 -27.41
CA ARG A 724 26.92 17.50 -27.05
C ARG A 724 27.64 18.84 -26.91
N VAL A 725 27.25 19.83 -27.71
CA VAL A 725 27.99 21.11 -27.81
C VAL A 725 27.07 22.30 -27.63
N LYS A 726 27.44 23.24 -26.76
CA LYS A 726 26.72 24.51 -26.56
C LYS A 726 27.58 25.71 -26.94
N ILE A 727 27.02 26.68 -27.65
CA ILE A 727 27.64 27.99 -27.87
C ILE A 727 27.03 28.98 -26.88
N LEU A 728 27.87 29.71 -26.15
CA LEU A 728 27.48 30.86 -25.34
C LEU A 728 28.01 32.14 -26.01
N ASP A 729 27.18 32.76 -26.84
CA ASP A 729 27.53 34.01 -27.50
C ASP A 729 27.46 35.17 -26.50
N GLY A 730 28.57 35.88 -26.32
CA GLY A 730 28.67 37.01 -25.40
C GLY A 730 27.68 38.13 -25.72
N ASP A 731 27.31 38.34 -26.99
CA ASP A 731 26.33 39.37 -27.36
C ASP A 731 24.89 38.93 -27.05
N ALA A 732 24.57 37.65 -27.18
CA ALA A 732 23.25 37.10 -26.86
C ALA A 732 23.00 37.10 -25.34
N VAL A 733 24.03 36.76 -24.55
CA VAL A 733 23.99 36.85 -23.07
C VAL A 733 23.79 38.31 -22.64
N ARG A 734 24.52 39.25 -23.27
CA ARG A 734 24.38 40.69 -23.00
C ARG A 734 22.98 41.21 -23.34
N ALA A 735 22.37 40.75 -24.43
CA ALA A 735 21.04 41.18 -24.87
C ALA A 735 19.88 40.63 -24.00
N THR A 736 20.06 39.47 -23.37
CA THR A 736 18.98 38.75 -22.66
C THR A 736 19.01 38.94 -21.16
N LEU A 737 20.17 38.79 -20.53
CA LEU A 737 20.32 38.81 -19.06
C LEU A 737 20.80 40.17 -18.54
N HIS A 738 21.35 41.03 -19.41
CA HIS A 738 22.01 42.27 -19.04
C HIS A 738 21.73 43.44 -20.01
N LYS A 739 20.45 43.75 -20.23
CA LYS A 739 19.95 44.77 -21.17
C LYS A 739 20.57 46.19 -21.06
N ASN A 740 21.33 46.49 -19.99
CA ASN A 740 21.87 47.83 -19.70
C ASN A 740 23.41 47.90 -19.57
N LEU A 741 24.17 46.82 -19.84
CA LEU A 741 25.63 46.86 -19.71
C LEU A 741 26.30 47.52 -20.93
N GLY A 742 26.96 48.67 -20.71
CA GLY A 742 27.76 49.37 -21.70
C GLY A 742 29.16 48.77 -21.89
N PHE A 743 30.09 49.49 -22.51
CA PHE A 743 31.49 49.07 -22.68
C PHE A 743 32.41 49.58 -21.57
N SER A 744 31.88 49.92 -20.38
CA SER A 744 32.72 50.32 -19.25
C SER A 744 33.55 49.13 -18.73
N ARG A 745 34.65 49.42 -18.02
CA ARG A 745 35.51 48.37 -17.43
C ARG A 745 34.75 47.44 -16.50
N GLU A 746 33.84 48.00 -15.69
CA GLU A 746 33.03 47.25 -14.72
C GLU A 746 31.98 46.38 -15.43
N ASP A 747 31.34 46.90 -16.48
CA ASP A 747 30.37 46.14 -17.27
C ASP A 747 31.02 44.95 -17.99
N ILE A 748 32.23 45.15 -18.51
CA ILE A 748 33.03 44.08 -19.14
C ILE A 748 33.36 43.00 -18.11
N ARG A 749 33.78 43.38 -16.90
CA ARG A 749 34.05 42.42 -15.81
C ARG A 749 32.80 41.61 -15.45
N LYS A 750 31.68 42.28 -15.18
CA LYS A 750 30.40 41.64 -14.83
C LYS A 750 29.94 40.66 -15.91
N ASN A 751 30.07 41.04 -17.18
CA ASN A 751 29.70 40.18 -18.29
C ASN A 751 30.60 38.95 -18.40
N ASN A 752 31.92 39.10 -18.26
CA ASN A 752 32.86 37.98 -18.30
C ASN A 752 32.64 37.01 -17.12
N ASP A 753 32.43 37.53 -15.90
CA ASP A 753 32.13 36.73 -14.72
C ASP A 753 30.84 35.93 -14.89
N LEU A 754 29.76 36.55 -15.37
CA LEU A 754 28.50 35.85 -15.64
C LEU A 754 28.69 34.74 -16.68
N VAL A 755 29.33 35.06 -17.80
CA VAL A 755 29.56 34.11 -18.89
C VAL A 755 30.41 32.93 -18.40
N ALA A 756 31.40 33.16 -17.54
CA ALA A 756 32.19 32.09 -16.93
C ALA A 756 31.35 31.16 -16.04
N HIS A 757 30.45 31.70 -15.21
CA HIS A 757 29.55 30.88 -14.39
C HIS A 757 28.53 30.10 -15.24
N LEU A 758 28.00 30.72 -16.29
CA LEU A 758 27.12 30.05 -17.25
C LEU A 758 27.85 28.94 -18.01
N ALA A 759 29.11 29.17 -18.40
CA ALA A 759 29.94 28.17 -19.07
C ALA A 759 30.23 26.98 -18.15
N LYS A 760 30.59 27.24 -16.88
CA LYS A 760 30.80 26.19 -15.86
C LYS A 760 29.54 25.34 -15.66
N LYS A 761 28.37 25.97 -15.56
CA LYS A 761 27.08 25.26 -15.41
C LYS A 761 26.76 24.46 -16.68
N ALA A 762 26.92 25.04 -17.86
CA ALA A 762 26.66 24.37 -19.13
C ALA A 762 27.57 23.15 -19.36
N ALA A 763 28.80 23.19 -18.87
CA ALA A 763 29.76 22.09 -18.93
C ALA A 763 29.33 20.85 -18.14
N LEU A 764 28.37 20.96 -17.20
CA LEU A 764 27.80 19.78 -16.52
C LEU A 764 26.92 18.93 -17.46
N GLU A 765 26.38 19.55 -18.50
CA GLU A 765 25.37 18.95 -19.39
C GLU A 765 25.90 18.71 -20.81
N HIS A 766 26.95 19.43 -21.22
CA HIS A 766 27.51 19.38 -22.57
C HIS A 766 28.95 18.88 -22.50
N ASP A 767 29.40 18.19 -23.55
CA ASP A 767 30.77 17.68 -23.64
C ASP A 767 31.74 18.81 -24.04
N PHE A 768 31.25 19.82 -24.78
CA PHE A 768 31.97 21.06 -25.11
C PHE A 768 31.09 22.31 -24.97
N VAL A 769 31.65 23.37 -24.40
CA VAL A 769 31.03 24.71 -24.35
C VAL A 769 31.95 25.69 -25.08
N LEU A 770 31.46 26.34 -26.13
CA LEU A 770 32.22 27.30 -26.92
C LEU A 770 31.77 28.72 -26.59
N VAL A 771 32.71 29.57 -26.18
CA VAL A 771 32.41 30.92 -25.69
C VAL A 771 33.10 31.97 -26.57
N PRO A 772 32.48 32.43 -27.67
CA PRO A 772 33.01 33.52 -28.48
C PRO A 772 32.70 34.89 -27.86
N ILE A 773 33.69 35.50 -27.20
CA ILE A 773 33.57 36.81 -26.53
C ILE A 773 34.82 37.68 -26.77
N ILE A 774 34.76 38.98 -26.50
CA ILE A 774 35.93 39.86 -26.67
C ILE A 774 36.92 39.67 -25.51
N SER A 775 36.45 39.61 -24.26
CA SER A 775 37.27 39.46 -23.02
C SER A 775 38.62 40.20 -23.07
N PRO A 776 38.61 41.56 -23.14
CA PRO A 776 39.78 42.33 -23.50
C PRO A 776 40.89 42.38 -22.45
N TYR A 777 40.56 42.17 -21.18
CA TYR A 777 41.52 42.30 -20.08
C TYR A 777 42.01 40.94 -19.62
N GLU A 778 43.30 40.84 -19.34
CA GLU A 778 43.95 39.63 -18.87
C GLU A 778 43.35 39.14 -17.54
N VAL A 779 43.14 40.06 -16.60
CA VAL A 779 42.57 39.73 -15.28
C VAL A 779 41.18 39.08 -15.36
N ASP A 780 40.36 39.47 -16.35
CA ASP A 780 39.02 38.86 -16.52
C ASP A 780 39.11 37.47 -17.12
N ARG A 781 40.10 37.21 -17.98
CA ARG A 781 40.35 35.88 -18.53
C ARG A 781 40.89 34.93 -17.47
N GLN A 782 41.76 35.42 -16.59
CA GLN A 782 42.24 34.64 -15.44
C GLN A 782 41.09 34.34 -14.47
N ALA A 783 40.25 35.32 -14.15
CA ALA A 783 39.06 35.08 -13.32
C ALA A 783 38.12 34.04 -13.97
N ALA A 784 37.87 34.11 -15.28
CA ALA A 784 37.08 33.11 -15.99
C ALA A 784 37.71 31.72 -15.94
N ARG A 785 39.05 31.62 -16.05
CA ARG A 785 39.81 30.37 -15.90
C ARG A 785 39.69 29.81 -14.49
N GLU A 786 39.80 30.63 -13.45
CA GLU A 786 39.61 30.23 -12.05
C GLU A 786 38.19 29.74 -11.77
N ILE A 787 37.17 30.42 -12.31
CA ILE A 787 35.76 30.05 -12.15
C ILE A 787 35.50 28.67 -12.77
N VAL A 788 35.97 28.45 -14.00
CA VAL A 788 35.72 27.22 -14.77
C VAL A 788 36.60 26.06 -14.30
N GLY A 789 37.84 26.33 -13.90
CA GLY A 789 38.82 25.34 -13.45
C GLY A 789 39.56 24.66 -14.60
N GLU A 790 40.01 23.42 -14.37
CA GLU A 790 40.91 22.67 -15.27
C GLU A 790 40.37 22.41 -16.69
N ASN A 791 39.05 22.56 -16.89
CA ASN A 791 38.39 22.35 -18.18
C ASN A 791 38.40 23.59 -19.09
N PHE A 792 39.03 24.70 -18.66
CA PHE A 792 39.12 25.94 -19.43
C PHE A 792 40.28 25.92 -20.42
N HIS A 793 40.00 26.22 -21.69
CA HIS A 793 41.00 26.35 -22.76
C HIS A 793 40.84 27.69 -23.48
N LEU A 794 41.89 28.49 -23.49
CA LEU A 794 41.90 29.82 -24.09
C LEU A 794 42.29 29.77 -25.57
N VAL A 795 41.39 30.23 -26.44
CA VAL A 795 41.62 30.35 -27.88
C VAL A 795 41.77 31.82 -28.25
N TYR A 796 42.97 32.26 -28.60
CA TYR A 796 43.22 33.63 -29.02
C TYR A 796 43.05 33.81 -30.52
N ALA A 797 42.07 34.62 -30.91
CA ALA A 797 41.88 35.07 -32.28
C ALA A 797 42.73 36.31 -32.58
N ASP A 798 43.98 36.05 -32.96
CA ASP A 798 44.98 37.04 -33.33
C ASP A 798 44.65 37.69 -34.68
N CYS A 799 44.21 38.94 -34.62
CA CYS A 799 43.86 39.73 -35.78
C CYS A 799 44.15 41.20 -35.50
N PRO A 800 45.02 41.86 -36.28
CA PRO A 800 45.30 43.28 -36.15
C PRO A 800 44.02 44.12 -36.22
N LEU A 801 44.01 45.24 -35.51
CA LEU A 801 42.87 46.15 -35.46
C LEU A 801 42.51 46.66 -36.84
N GLU A 802 43.49 46.97 -37.69
CA GLU A 802 43.30 47.48 -39.04
C GLU A 802 42.50 46.48 -39.90
N GLU A 803 42.80 45.18 -39.76
CA GLU A 803 42.08 44.12 -40.47
C GLU A 803 40.67 43.91 -39.89
N CYS A 804 40.50 44.05 -38.58
CA CYS A 804 39.19 44.02 -37.94
C CYS A 804 38.29 45.18 -38.41
N ILE A 805 38.86 46.39 -38.55
CA ILE A 805 38.18 47.58 -39.06
C ILE A 805 37.79 47.42 -40.53
N LYS A 806 38.64 46.81 -41.37
CA LYS A 806 38.28 46.54 -42.78
C LYS A 806 37.08 45.60 -42.90
N ARG A 807 36.99 44.60 -42.01
CA ARG A 807 35.91 43.62 -42.00
C ARG A 807 34.61 44.19 -41.42
N ASP A 808 34.73 45.02 -40.38
CA ASP A 808 33.65 45.62 -39.58
C ASP A 808 32.33 44.83 -39.58
N ALA A 809 32.41 43.53 -39.25
CA ALA A 809 31.32 42.59 -39.48
C ALA A 809 30.02 42.94 -38.72
N LYS A 810 30.12 43.79 -37.69
CA LYS A 810 29.00 44.23 -36.86
C LYS A 810 28.73 45.74 -36.96
N GLY A 811 29.41 46.46 -37.87
CA GLY A 811 29.29 47.91 -38.04
C GLY A 811 29.78 48.74 -36.84
N LEU A 812 30.49 48.13 -35.89
CA LEU A 812 30.87 48.77 -34.63
C LEU A 812 31.99 49.79 -34.84
N TYR A 813 32.96 49.51 -35.72
CA TYR A 813 34.05 50.44 -35.99
C TYR A 813 33.57 51.65 -36.81
N GLY A 814 32.64 51.45 -37.75
CA GLY A 814 31.98 52.53 -38.48
C GLY A 814 31.21 53.48 -37.56
N ARG A 815 30.50 52.94 -36.56
CA ARG A 815 29.79 53.73 -35.54
C ARG A 815 30.74 54.45 -34.58
N ALA A 816 31.83 53.81 -34.17
CA ALA A 816 32.86 54.45 -33.35
C ALA A 816 33.54 55.62 -34.09
N ARG A 817 33.83 55.49 -35.39
CA ARG A 817 34.36 56.59 -36.23
C ARG A 817 33.42 57.79 -36.35
N LYS A 818 32.10 57.55 -36.27
CA LYS A 818 31.07 58.61 -36.25
C LYS A 818 30.86 59.24 -34.88
N GLY A 819 31.58 58.78 -33.84
CA GLY A 819 31.44 59.24 -32.46
C GLY A 819 30.24 58.65 -31.72
N GLU A 820 29.50 57.70 -32.31
CA GLU A 820 28.33 57.07 -31.69
C GLU A 820 28.72 56.06 -30.58
N ILE A 821 29.95 55.54 -30.62
CA ILE A 821 30.52 54.64 -29.62
C ILE A 821 31.89 55.21 -29.21
N THR A 822 31.98 55.80 -28.03
CA THR A 822 33.18 56.56 -27.58
C THR A 822 34.23 55.68 -26.90
N ASN A 823 33.85 54.49 -26.42
CA ASN A 823 34.68 53.58 -25.63
C ASN A 823 34.77 52.17 -26.23
N LEU A 824 34.81 52.07 -27.56
CA LEU A 824 34.91 50.78 -28.25
C LEU A 824 36.23 50.07 -27.93
N ILE A 825 36.13 48.81 -27.49
CA ILE A 825 37.26 47.96 -27.10
C ILE A 825 38.27 47.83 -28.25
N GLY A 826 39.54 48.12 -27.96
CA GLY A 826 40.67 48.06 -28.90
C GLY A 826 40.75 49.22 -29.88
N PHE A 827 39.72 50.07 -29.97
CA PHE A 827 39.70 51.25 -30.85
C PHE A 827 39.85 52.56 -30.07
N SER A 828 39.31 52.64 -28.86
CA SER A 828 39.46 53.78 -27.95
C SER A 828 40.65 53.55 -27.01
N GLU A 829 41.47 54.59 -26.78
CA GLU A 829 42.56 54.54 -25.78
C GLU A 829 42.05 54.23 -24.36
N SER A 830 40.80 54.61 -24.07
CA SER A 830 40.15 54.34 -22.78
C SER A 830 39.78 52.87 -22.56
N ASN A 831 39.84 52.03 -23.60
CA ASN A 831 39.41 50.63 -23.54
C ASN A 831 40.34 49.74 -24.39
N PRO A 832 41.60 49.54 -23.96
CA PRO A 832 42.57 48.76 -24.72
C PRO A 832 42.20 47.27 -24.75
N TYR A 833 42.71 46.56 -25.76
CA TYR A 833 42.67 45.09 -25.80
C TYR A 833 44.05 44.54 -25.42
N GLU A 834 44.12 43.78 -24.33
CA GLU A 834 45.33 43.12 -23.86
C GLU A 834 45.42 41.74 -24.52
N ALA A 835 46.35 41.57 -25.47
CA ALA A 835 46.52 40.29 -26.15
C ALA A 835 47.06 39.22 -25.18
N PRO A 836 46.42 38.04 -25.08
CA PRO A 836 46.84 36.98 -24.17
C PRO A 836 48.20 36.41 -24.59
N GLN A 837 49.09 36.21 -23.63
CA GLN A 837 50.40 35.57 -23.84
C GLN A 837 50.39 34.06 -23.54
N ASP A 838 49.32 33.59 -22.91
CA ASP A 838 49.15 32.26 -22.33
C ASP A 838 47.99 31.49 -22.98
N ALA A 839 47.68 31.81 -24.23
CA ALA A 839 46.62 31.13 -24.98
C ALA A 839 47.02 29.69 -25.31
N ASP A 840 46.11 28.74 -25.07
CA ASP A 840 46.28 27.33 -25.42
C ASP A 840 46.35 27.12 -26.94
N VAL A 841 45.59 27.92 -27.69
CA VAL A 841 45.58 27.92 -29.16
C VAL A 841 45.51 29.33 -29.70
N VAL A 842 46.36 29.64 -30.68
CA VAL A 842 46.31 30.91 -31.43
C VAL A 842 45.78 30.65 -32.85
N ILE A 843 44.71 31.35 -33.21
CA ILE A 843 44.11 31.35 -34.55
C ILE A 843 44.29 32.73 -35.20
N SER A 844 44.60 32.79 -36.49
CA SER A 844 44.91 34.02 -37.21
C SER A 844 44.09 34.13 -38.49
N ALA A 845 42.81 34.49 -38.35
CA ALA A 845 41.85 34.55 -39.46
C ALA A 845 42.22 35.59 -40.56
N HIS A 846 43.21 36.44 -40.34
CA HIS A 846 43.72 37.41 -41.32
C HIS A 846 44.86 36.85 -42.19
N ARG A 847 45.49 35.73 -41.79
CA ARG A 847 46.58 35.06 -42.53
C ARG A 847 46.20 33.69 -43.05
N GLU A 848 45.22 33.05 -42.44
CA GLU A 848 44.87 31.65 -42.69
C GLU A 848 43.37 31.49 -42.96
N SER A 849 43.01 30.45 -43.73
CA SER A 849 41.61 30.10 -43.99
C SER A 849 40.88 29.68 -42.70
N THR A 850 39.56 29.77 -42.71
CA THR A 850 38.71 29.33 -41.60
C THR A 850 38.97 27.86 -41.27
N GLU A 851 39.08 27.00 -42.28
CA GLU A 851 39.33 25.57 -42.14
C GLU A 851 40.66 25.30 -41.44
N ARG A 852 41.73 26.01 -41.82
CA ARG A 852 43.05 25.87 -41.18
C ARG A 852 43.02 26.31 -39.72
N ASN A 853 42.28 27.37 -39.39
CA ASN A 853 42.09 27.82 -38.01
C ASN A 853 41.26 26.83 -37.18
N VAL A 854 40.21 26.24 -37.76
CA VAL A 854 39.43 25.15 -37.12
C VAL A 854 40.32 23.93 -36.88
N ASP A 855 41.17 23.57 -37.85
CA ASP A 855 42.08 22.42 -37.73
C ASP A 855 43.15 22.62 -36.65
N LYS A 856 43.59 23.85 -36.38
CA LYS A 856 44.46 24.15 -35.24
C LYS A 856 43.79 23.85 -33.91
N VAL A 857 42.56 24.33 -33.71
CA VAL A 857 41.78 24.04 -32.50
C VAL A 857 41.49 22.54 -32.40
N TRP A 858 41.15 21.90 -33.52
CA TRP A 858 40.92 20.46 -33.59
C TRP A 858 42.15 19.64 -33.20
N LYS A 859 43.33 20.00 -33.72
CA LYS A 859 44.59 19.33 -33.40
C LYS A 859 44.96 19.50 -31.93
N PHE A 860 44.69 20.66 -31.35
CA PHE A 860 44.85 20.89 -29.92
C PHE A 860 43.97 19.95 -29.09
N LEU A 861 42.67 19.88 -29.40
CA LEU A 861 41.73 18.99 -28.71
C LEU A 861 42.18 17.52 -28.80
N LYS A 862 42.63 17.09 -29.98
CA LYS A 862 43.14 15.73 -30.20
C LYS A 862 44.42 15.45 -29.41
N ASN A 863 45.36 16.40 -29.39
CA ASN A 863 46.62 16.25 -28.65
C ASN A 863 46.44 16.20 -27.13
N LYS A 864 45.40 16.88 -26.61
CA LYS A 864 45.00 16.80 -25.20
C LYS A 864 44.15 15.56 -24.86
N GLY A 865 43.83 14.71 -25.84
CA GLY A 865 42.98 13.53 -25.65
C GLY A 865 41.52 13.86 -25.36
N LEU A 866 41.05 15.03 -25.80
CA LEU A 866 39.68 15.51 -25.56
C LEU A 866 38.69 15.07 -26.65
N ILE A 867 39.20 14.68 -27.83
CA ILE A 867 38.43 14.14 -28.97
C ILE A 867 39.15 13.00 -29.68
#